data_AF-A0A2E0JEN0-F1
#
_entry.id   AF-A0A2E0JEN0-F1
#
_cell.length_a   1.000
_cell.length_b   1.000
_cell.length_c   1.000
_cell.angle_alpha   90.00
_cell.angle_beta   90.00
_cell.angle_gamma   90.00
#
_symmetry.space_group_name_H-M   'P 1'
#
loop_
_entity.id
_entity.type
_entity.pdbx_description
1 polymer ?
#
loop_
_entity_poly.entity_id
_entity_poly.type
_entity_poly.pdbx_seq_one_letter_code
_entity_poly.pdbx_strand_id
1 'polypeptide(L)'
;MARPIKRSRQSRRTARLDFAAIEIVGGLLPPEVVTRVAAFDMPDQSEESYGILRGLKLRDEIARFYQIALAHWERFDAARAGNASAPQTFVLELLRDCFGFANIEGTGVVSLSGRSFPIRHAAHGGKTPIVIAPTAPADSRRTGVDEPLTQFGDETRRRSATQLLQEYLNADERALWGLASDGCTLRLMRDNASLTRPAWIEANLEKIFTEGLFADFSALWLLIHASRFGGVEAAPSDCPLERWRERGRIDGSAAKEKLRLGVEAALLELGRGFLENPANTDLRERLQSGDLTRQAYYEDLLRLVYRLIFLFAAEDRDLLHAPAASEFARKTYRNGYSVGRLRERCTKSASLDRHHDVWDGLRALFNALARGEPRLGLAALGGLFSPTNLSDLAGARIANRRFLKAIWHLAWFRPEGQPMARVNWRDMETEELGSVYESLLELIPVVNVEARHFDFTVGDAANKGNERKTTGSYYTPDSLVQLLLTTTLDPVLDAAEARNPQDPASEILKLSIIDPACGSGHFLLGAARRAAGRIAKTRGAGGYSRDEYQHALREVVSRCIYGVDRNPMAVELCKVALWIEALEPGRPLTFLDNHIRCGDSLIGVFDYRMLRKGLPDEAFEPLTGDDKAVAKAYAAINKEQRDGKTASGFLNELRMPAEITSGAEKLLTMPEDTLDEVEAKRKAFKRLISGQTWWRLKSACDMYVAAFLSPKRGEMPDPRKAASLPVPTTEAIWRTVQGGDIRGDVQAAAIDLAERNRAFHWPLEFPAVMA
;
A
#
# COMPACT_ATOMS: atom_id res chain seq x y z
N MET A 1 -0.75 40.78 -53.69
CA MET A 1 -1.18 40.99 -52.29
C MET A 1 -0.89 39.72 -51.49
N ALA A 2 0.27 39.67 -50.84
CA ALA A 2 0.69 38.56 -49.99
C ALA A 2 0.32 38.87 -48.54
N ARG A 3 -0.45 37.99 -47.88
CA ARG A 3 -0.75 38.08 -46.44
C ARG A 3 0.44 37.54 -45.63
N PRO A 4 0.83 38.18 -44.52
CA PRO A 4 1.99 37.77 -43.75
C PRO A 4 1.67 36.55 -42.88
N ILE A 5 2.56 35.56 -42.96
CA ILE A 5 2.59 34.38 -42.09
C ILE A 5 2.93 34.84 -40.67
N LYS A 6 1.96 34.78 -39.75
CA LYS A 6 2.24 34.92 -38.31
C LYS A 6 3.08 33.73 -37.87
N ARG A 7 4.36 33.96 -37.59
CA ARG A 7 5.22 33.03 -36.86
C ARG A 7 4.53 32.70 -35.53
N SER A 8 4.02 31.48 -35.44
CA SER A 8 3.64 30.83 -34.19
C SER A 8 4.83 30.94 -33.22
N ARG A 9 4.63 31.70 -32.14
CA ARG A 9 5.56 31.74 -31.01
C ARG A 9 5.71 30.30 -30.51
N GLN A 10 6.91 29.75 -30.65
CA GLN A 10 7.33 28.52 -30.00
C GLN A 10 6.84 28.55 -28.55
N SER A 11 5.92 27.64 -28.24
CA SER A 11 5.48 27.35 -26.88
C SER A 11 6.73 27.13 -26.03
N ARG A 12 6.91 28.02 -25.04
CA ARG A 12 7.97 27.92 -24.03
C ARG A 12 7.88 26.52 -23.44
N ARG A 13 8.95 25.74 -23.63
CA ARG A 13 9.26 24.54 -22.85
C ARG A 13 8.84 24.77 -21.40
N THR A 14 7.80 24.08 -20.96
CA THR A 14 7.49 23.89 -19.55
C THR A 14 8.73 23.26 -18.92
N ALA A 15 9.49 24.06 -18.17
CA ALA A 15 10.61 23.57 -17.39
C ALA A 15 10.03 22.58 -16.38
N ARG A 16 10.31 21.28 -16.55
CA ARG A 16 10.19 20.30 -15.48
C ARG A 16 11.19 20.74 -14.41
N LEU A 17 10.69 21.33 -13.33
CA LEU A 17 11.49 21.53 -12.13
C LEU A 17 11.31 20.27 -11.28
N ASP A 18 12.11 19.25 -11.57
CA ASP A 18 12.41 18.21 -10.60
C ASP A 18 13.46 18.83 -9.66
N PHE A 19 13.04 19.25 -8.45
CA PHE A 19 13.93 19.84 -7.45
C PHE A 19 14.94 18.78 -6.97
N ALA A 20 16.21 19.15 -6.92
CA ALA A 20 17.29 18.24 -6.55
C ALA A 20 17.54 18.22 -5.02
N ALA A 21 17.05 19.23 -4.31
CA ALA A 21 17.27 19.42 -2.87
C ALA A 21 15.98 19.65 -2.08
N ILE A 22 14.80 19.60 -2.70
CA ILE A 22 13.50 19.61 -2.00
C ILE A 22 12.86 18.23 -2.11
N GLU A 23 12.52 17.64 -0.97
CA GLU A 23 11.86 16.36 -0.86
C GLU A 23 10.49 16.49 -0.16
N ILE A 24 9.47 15.85 -0.72
CA ILE A 24 8.15 15.74 -0.09
C ILE A 24 8.05 14.37 0.56
N VAL A 25 7.74 14.36 1.84
CA VAL A 25 7.54 13.16 2.67
C VAL A 25 6.08 13.13 3.09
N GLY A 26 5.39 12.01 2.87
CA GLY A 26 4.03 11.77 3.36
C GLY A 26 2.92 12.66 2.78
N GLY A 27 3.19 13.41 1.71
CA GLY A 27 2.14 14.11 0.94
C GLY A 27 1.55 15.37 1.56
N LEU A 28 2.33 16.15 2.33
CA LEU A 28 1.82 17.37 3.00
C LEU A 28 1.22 18.40 2.01
N LEU A 29 1.91 18.62 0.89
CA LEU A 29 1.39 19.24 -0.33
C LEU A 29 1.73 18.31 -1.50
N PRO A 30 0.82 18.10 -2.46
CA PRO A 30 1.14 17.31 -3.65
C PRO A 30 2.34 17.92 -4.42
N PRO A 31 3.24 17.12 -5.01
CA PRO A 31 4.36 17.63 -5.80
C PRO A 31 3.95 18.62 -6.89
N GLU A 32 2.80 18.39 -7.51
CA GLU A 32 2.20 19.27 -8.52
C GLU A 32 1.90 20.67 -7.98
N VAL A 33 1.44 20.76 -6.72
CA VAL A 33 1.22 22.03 -6.04
C VAL A 33 2.57 22.73 -5.85
N VAL A 34 3.61 22.03 -5.40
CA VAL A 34 4.95 22.60 -5.21
C VAL A 34 5.54 23.10 -6.54
N THR A 35 5.40 22.33 -7.62
CA THR A 35 5.84 22.76 -8.97
C THR A 35 5.06 24.00 -9.43
N ARG A 36 3.75 24.08 -9.16
CA ARG A 36 2.93 25.25 -9.51
C ARG A 36 3.27 26.47 -8.65
N VAL A 37 3.57 26.28 -7.37
CA VAL A 37 4.10 27.33 -6.48
C VAL A 37 5.37 27.91 -7.09
N ALA A 38 6.33 27.07 -7.47
CA ALA A 38 7.57 27.52 -8.10
C ALA A 38 7.38 28.17 -9.49
N ALA A 39 6.30 27.82 -10.17
CA ALA A 39 5.91 28.42 -11.46
C ALA A 39 5.13 29.74 -11.31
N PHE A 40 4.83 30.20 -10.08
CA PHE A 40 3.95 31.34 -9.80
C PHE A 40 2.51 31.14 -10.31
N ASP A 41 2.01 29.91 -10.24
CA ASP A 41 0.70 29.47 -10.76
C ASP A 41 -0.27 29.01 -9.65
N MET A 42 -0.09 29.54 -8.44
CA MET A 42 -1.01 29.34 -7.31
C MET A 42 -1.64 30.67 -6.88
N PRO A 43 -2.84 30.65 -6.27
CA PRO A 43 -3.40 31.84 -5.64
C PRO A 43 -2.44 32.38 -4.57
N ASP A 44 -2.60 33.64 -4.19
CA ASP A 44 -1.76 34.30 -3.18
C ASP A 44 -0.26 34.39 -3.57
N GLN A 45 0.08 34.49 -4.86
CA GLN A 45 1.48 34.63 -5.31
C GLN A 45 1.83 35.95 -6.00
N SER A 46 1.02 37.00 -5.80
CA SER A 46 1.36 38.36 -6.23
C SER A 46 2.48 38.97 -5.39
N GLU A 47 3.15 40.00 -5.91
CA GLU A 47 4.14 40.79 -5.18
C GLU A 47 3.60 41.27 -3.82
N GLU A 48 2.37 41.79 -3.81
CA GLU A 48 1.70 42.27 -2.60
C GLU A 48 1.46 41.14 -1.58
N SER A 49 1.16 39.92 -2.04
CA SER A 49 0.95 38.76 -1.17
C SER A 49 2.23 38.31 -0.44
N TYR A 50 3.39 38.56 -1.03
CA TYR A 50 4.69 38.33 -0.38
C TYR A 50 5.20 39.56 0.39
N GLY A 51 4.42 40.63 0.49
CA GLY A 51 4.84 41.86 1.16
C GLY A 51 5.95 42.62 0.41
N ILE A 52 6.08 42.41 -0.90
CA ILE A 52 7.05 43.12 -1.72
C ILE A 52 6.57 44.53 -2.00
N LEU A 53 7.49 45.51 -1.87
CA LEU A 53 7.19 46.92 -2.09
C LEU A 53 6.77 47.21 -3.55
N ARG A 54 5.84 48.15 -3.72
CA ARG A 54 5.36 48.57 -5.04
C ARG A 54 6.52 49.04 -5.93
N GLY A 55 6.56 48.53 -7.15
CA GLY A 55 7.61 48.84 -8.13
C GLY A 55 8.75 47.83 -8.19
N LEU A 56 8.87 46.94 -7.20
CA LEU A 56 9.80 45.82 -7.23
C LEU A 56 9.14 44.58 -7.83
N LYS A 57 9.95 43.70 -8.41
CA LYS A 57 9.48 42.41 -8.95
C LYS A 57 9.89 41.28 -8.02
N LEU A 58 8.95 40.37 -7.79
CA LEU A 58 9.14 39.23 -6.89
C LEU A 58 10.38 38.39 -7.22
N ARG A 59 10.63 38.13 -8.52
CA ARG A 59 11.80 37.34 -8.96
C ARG A 59 13.14 38.01 -8.67
N ASP A 60 13.18 39.34 -8.79
CA ASP A 60 14.40 40.11 -8.55
C ASP A 60 14.70 40.14 -7.03
N GLU A 61 13.65 40.24 -6.21
CA GLU A 61 13.77 40.15 -4.76
C GLU A 61 14.21 38.76 -4.29
N ILE A 62 13.68 37.68 -4.86
CA ILE A 62 14.15 36.31 -4.55
C ILE A 62 15.64 36.16 -4.88
N ALA A 63 16.10 36.71 -6.01
CA ALA A 63 17.52 36.70 -6.36
C ALA A 63 18.37 37.49 -5.36
N ARG A 64 17.88 38.64 -4.89
CA ARG A 64 18.52 39.43 -3.83
C ARG A 64 18.62 38.64 -2.52
N PHE A 65 17.53 38.03 -2.07
CA PHE A 65 17.51 37.22 -0.84
C PHE A 65 18.38 35.96 -0.96
N TYR A 66 18.52 35.37 -2.15
CA TYR A 66 19.44 34.26 -2.36
C TYR A 66 20.90 34.65 -2.09
N GLN A 67 21.32 35.84 -2.52
CA GLN A 67 22.67 36.33 -2.25
C GLN A 67 22.91 36.58 -0.75
N ILE A 68 21.90 37.12 -0.06
CA ILE A 68 21.97 37.32 1.40
C ILE A 68 22.05 35.96 2.11
N ALA A 69 21.21 35.01 1.73
CA ALA A 69 21.20 33.66 2.28
C ALA A 69 22.54 32.93 2.07
N LEU A 70 23.17 33.09 0.90
CA LEU A 70 24.49 32.53 0.61
C LEU A 70 25.56 33.11 1.55
N ALA A 71 25.53 34.40 1.83
CA ALA A 71 26.46 35.02 2.78
C ALA A 71 26.25 34.51 4.21
N HIS A 72 25.00 34.30 4.65
CA HIS A 72 24.74 33.64 5.94
C HIS A 72 25.25 32.20 5.95
N TRP A 73 25.07 31.46 4.85
CA TRP A 73 25.54 30.08 4.71
C TRP A 73 27.06 29.97 4.80
N GLU A 74 27.81 30.81 4.08
CA GLU A 74 29.28 30.81 4.14
C GLU A 74 29.81 31.02 5.56
N ARG A 75 29.18 31.93 6.32
CA ARG A 75 29.53 32.14 7.73
C ARG A 75 29.17 30.94 8.61
N PHE A 76 28.02 30.32 8.35
CA PHE A 76 27.58 29.12 9.07
C PHE A 76 28.49 27.92 8.80
N ASP A 77 28.81 27.64 7.54
CA ASP A 77 29.65 26.53 7.12
C ASP A 77 31.06 26.62 7.72
N ALA A 78 31.61 27.84 7.82
CA ALA A 78 32.87 28.09 8.50
C ALA A 78 32.82 27.85 10.03
N ALA A 79 31.65 27.99 10.66
CA ALA A 79 31.47 27.94 12.11
C ALA A 79 30.92 26.59 12.64
N ARG A 80 30.19 25.82 11.82
CA ARG A 80 29.39 24.67 12.25
C ARG A 80 30.20 23.52 12.87
N ALA A 81 31.45 23.35 12.47
CA ALA A 81 32.33 22.28 12.98
C ALA A 81 32.82 22.52 14.42
N GLY A 82 32.71 23.74 14.96
CA GLY A 82 33.26 24.11 16.27
C GLY A 82 32.31 24.88 17.19
N ASN A 83 31.08 25.17 16.76
CA ASN A 83 30.13 25.97 17.52
C ASN A 83 28.73 25.34 17.54
N ALA A 84 28.35 24.81 18.71
CA ALA A 84 27.05 24.17 18.92
C ALA A 84 25.84 25.13 18.75
N SER A 85 26.04 26.46 18.86
CA SER A 85 24.98 27.45 18.64
C SER A 85 24.90 27.96 17.20
N ALA A 86 25.87 27.60 16.33
CA ALA A 86 25.91 28.07 14.95
C ALA A 86 24.62 27.79 14.16
N PRO A 87 23.97 26.61 14.28
CA PRO A 87 22.69 26.35 13.61
C PRO A 87 21.59 27.30 14.05
N GLN A 88 21.50 27.57 15.35
CA GLN A 88 20.49 28.46 15.91
C GLN A 88 20.67 29.89 15.39
N THR A 89 21.91 30.40 15.40
CA THR A 89 22.21 31.74 14.85
C THR A 89 21.86 31.80 13.37
N PHE A 90 22.35 30.84 12.58
CA PHE A 90 22.14 30.79 11.14
C PHE A 90 20.66 30.73 10.76
N VAL A 91 19.90 29.81 11.33
CA VAL A 91 18.47 29.62 10.98
C VAL A 91 17.65 30.85 11.36
N LEU A 92 17.89 31.44 12.53
CA LEU A 92 17.14 32.63 12.96
C LEU A 92 17.43 33.85 12.07
N GLU A 93 18.68 34.07 11.69
CA GLU A 93 19.06 35.15 10.77
C GLU A 93 18.52 34.89 9.37
N LEU A 94 18.66 33.66 8.86
CA LEU A 94 18.13 33.27 7.56
C LEU A 94 16.61 33.54 7.49
N LEU A 95 15.84 33.12 8.49
CA LEU A 95 14.39 33.32 8.51
C LEU A 95 14.02 34.82 8.57
N ARG A 96 14.72 35.61 9.39
CA ARG A 96 14.49 37.06 9.53
C ARG A 96 14.84 37.82 8.27
N ASP A 97 16.06 37.62 7.78
CA ASP A 97 16.68 38.48 6.76
C ASP A 97 16.29 38.05 5.34
N CYS A 98 15.95 36.77 5.15
CA CYS A 98 15.63 36.23 3.82
C CYS A 98 14.17 35.80 3.66
N PHE A 99 13.52 35.25 4.69
CA PHE A 99 12.16 34.67 4.56
C PHE A 99 11.05 35.52 5.19
N GLY A 100 11.36 36.74 5.65
CA GLY A 100 10.36 37.72 6.10
C GLY A 100 9.83 37.49 7.52
N PHE A 101 10.45 36.63 8.32
CA PHE A 101 10.06 36.40 9.72
C PHE A 101 10.57 37.53 10.63
N ALA A 102 10.02 38.74 10.48
CA ALA A 102 10.50 39.93 11.18
C ALA A 102 10.49 39.79 12.72
N ASN A 103 9.46 39.15 13.28
CA ASN A 103 9.27 39.01 14.73
C ASN A 103 9.29 37.53 15.14
N ILE A 104 10.49 36.99 15.41
CA ILE A 104 10.66 35.68 16.05
C ILE A 104 10.90 35.90 17.54
N GLU A 105 9.97 35.44 18.37
CA GLU A 105 9.95 35.58 19.81
C GLU A 105 10.51 34.35 20.52
N GLY A 106 11.08 34.56 21.72
CA GLY A 106 11.52 33.48 22.59
C GLY A 106 10.38 33.00 23.48
N THR A 107 9.82 31.83 23.19
CA THR A 107 8.65 31.27 23.91
C THR A 107 9.04 30.39 25.12
N GLY A 108 10.30 29.93 25.19
CA GLY A 108 10.80 29.13 26.32
C GLY A 108 10.26 27.70 26.32
N VAL A 109 9.61 27.29 27.41
CA VAL A 109 8.98 25.96 27.56
C VAL A 109 7.48 26.16 27.69
N VAL A 110 6.74 25.63 26.72
CA VAL A 110 5.27 25.69 26.68
C VAL A 110 4.72 24.44 27.35
N SER A 111 3.80 24.61 28.30
CA SER A 111 3.11 23.48 28.95
C SER A 111 1.70 23.34 28.40
N LEU A 112 1.40 22.19 27.78
CA LEU A 112 0.08 21.88 27.22
C LEU A 112 -0.39 20.53 27.76
N SER A 113 -1.59 20.47 28.33
CA SER A 113 -2.21 19.23 28.82
C SER A 113 -1.30 18.38 29.73
N GLY A 114 -0.53 19.03 30.61
CA GLY A 114 0.41 18.38 31.53
C GLY A 114 1.74 17.90 30.90
N ARG A 115 1.96 18.15 29.60
CA ARG A 115 3.21 17.86 28.89
C ARG A 115 4.01 19.13 28.65
N SER A 116 5.32 19.00 28.71
CA SER A 116 6.28 20.08 28.49
C SER A 116 6.81 20.04 27.05
N PHE A 117 6.80 21.19 26.38
CA PHE A 117 7.28 21.38 25.02
C PHE A 117 8.28 22.54 24.98
N PRO A 118 9.60 22.27 24.92
CA PRO A 118 10.64 23.29 24.83
C PRO A 118 10.70 23.95 23.43
N ILE A 119 9.59 24.54 22.98
CA ILE A 119 9.52 25.37 21.78
C ILE A 119 10.17 26.70 22.12
N ARG A 120 11.45 26.85 21.78
CA ARG A 120 12.24 28.03 22.16
C ARG A 120 11.97 29.24 21.28
N HIS A 121 11.42 29.04 20.09
CA HIS A 121 11.18 30.09 19.12
C HIS A 121 9.80 29.94 18.48
N ALA A 122 9.12 31.06 18.28
CA ALA A 122 7.89 31.10 17.50
C ALA A 122 7.74 32.45 16.78
N ALA A 123 7.03 32.43 15.66
CA ALA A 123 6.64 33.63 14.93
C ALA A 123 5.11 33.76 14.87
N HIS A 124 4.64 34.90 14.33
CA HIS A 124 3.21 35.19 14.11
C HIS A 124 2.35 35.06 15.39
N GLY A 125 2.86 35.55 16.53
CA GLY A 125 2.16 35.48 17.82
C GLY A 125 2.02 34.06 18.37
N GLY A 126 2.99 33.17 18.09
CA GLY A 126 3.00 31.79 18.56
C GLY A 126 2.45 30.76 17.56
N LYS A 127 1.87 31.21 16.43
CA LYS A 127 1.24 30.34 15.43
C LYS A 127 2.20 29.53 14.59
N THR A 128 3.44 29.98 14.47
CA THR A 128 4.49 29.28 13.73
C THR A 128 5.63 28.91 14.68
N PRO A 129 5.53 27.76 15.38
CA PRO A 129 6.63 27.23 16.18
C PRO A 129 7.84 26.90 15.31
N ILE A 130 9.03 27.21 15.82
CA ILE A 130 10.32 26.97 15.18
C ILE A 130 11.21 26.17 16.14
N VAL A 131 11.66 25.00 15.72
CA VAL A 131 12.54 24.12 16.51
C VAL A 131 13.88 23.98 15.80
N ILE A 132 14.97 24.35 16.48
CA ILE A 132 16.31 24.32 15.88
C ILE A 132 17.19 23.34 16.63
N ALA A 133 17.64 22.30 15.94
CA ALA A 133 18.59 21.31 16.41
C ALA A 133 20.05 21.75 16.19
N PRO A 134 20.99 21.26 17.01
CA PRO A 134 22.39 21.32 16.67
C PRO A 134 22.67 20.47 15.42
N THR A 135 23.77 20.78 14.72
CA THR A 135 24.23 19.97 13.59
C THR A 135 24.60 18.58 14.08
N ALA A 136 24.22 17.55 13.30
CA ALA A 136 24.56 16.17 13.63
C ALA A 136 26.10 15.98 13.69
N PRO A 137 26.61 15.17 14.64
CA PRO A 137 27.99 14.70 14.61
C PRO A 137 28.32 14.01 13.27
N ALA A 138 29.57 14.12 12.81
CA ALA A 138 30.00 13.59 11.53
C ALA A 138 29.88 12.05 11.40
N ASP A 139 29.78 11.34 12.53
CA ASP A 139 29.61 9.89 12.64
C ASP A 139 28.13 9.47 12.84
N SER A 140 27.19 10.41 12.95
CA SER A 140 25.77 10.07 13.09
C SER A 140 25.19 9.53 11.78
N ARG A 141 24.34 8.49 11.91
CA ARG A 141 23.55 7.95 10.79
C ARG A 141 22.27 8.75 10.53
N ARG A 142 21.98 9.77 11.35
CA ARG A 142 20.75 10.58 11.29
C ARG A 142 21.12 12.05 11.09
N THR A 143 20.23 12.79 10.43
CA THR A 143 20.33 14.26 10.37
C THR A 143 20.08 14.85 11.76
N GLY A 144 20.57 16.07 12.03
CA GLY A 144 20.45 16.71 13.34
C GLY A 144 18.98 16.95 13.73
N VAL A 145 18.11 17.18 12.75
CA VAL A 145 16.66 17.28 12.94
C VAL A 145 16.01 15.98 13.45
N ASP A 146 16.65 14.83 13.27
CA ASP A 146 16.20 13.50 13.69
C ASP A 146 17.04 12.90 14.84
N GLU A 147 18.08 13.61 15.27
CA GLU A 147 18.91 13.21 16.40
C GLU A 147 18.15 13.42 17.71
N PRO A 148 17.98 12.39 18.55
CA PRO A 148 17.26 12.55 19.80
C PRO A 148 18.09 13.19 20.91
N LEU A 149 17.62 14.33 21.41
CA LEU A 149 18.32 15.13 22.40
C LEU A 149 17.50 15.26 23.69
N THR A 150 18.20 15.28 24.83
CA THR A 150 17.58 15.50 26.15
C THR A 150 16.95 16.89 26.25
N GLN A 151 17.55 17.90 25.62
CA GLN A 151 17.05 19.28 25.64
C GLN A 151 15.68 19.49 24.97
N PHE A 152 15.23 18.51 24.18
CA PHE A 152 13.93 18.54 23.49
C PHE A 152 12.87 17.67 24.15
N GLY A 153 13.25 16.84 25.11
CA GLY A 153 12.32 15.97 25.82
C GLY A 153 12.00 16.43 27.24
N ASP A 154 11.35 15.56 28.00
CA ASP A 154 10.87 15.77 29.37
C ASP A 154 11.50 14.75 30.32
N GLU A 155 12.07 15.21 31.44
CA GLU A 155 12.71 14.51 32.58
C GLU A 155 13.47 13.18 32.31
N THR A 156 12.85 12.20 31.68
CA THR A 156 13.37 10.86 31.37
C THR A 156 13.41 10.51 29.86
N ARG A 157 12.71 11.24 28.99
CA ARG A 157 12.57 10.94 27.55
C ARG A 157 13.38 11.92 26.70
N ARG A 158 14.08 11.43 25.67
CA ARG A 158 14.71 12.26 24.63
C ARG A 158 13.73 12.47 23.47
N ARG A 159 13.86 13.57 22.73
CA ARG A 159 13.09 13.84 21.50
C ARG A 159 14.00 14.48 20.45
N SER A 160 13.71 14.26 19.18
CA SER A 160 14.31 15.00 18.07
C SER A 160 13.55 16.30 17.84
N ALA A 161 14.14 17.23 17.08
CA ALA A 161 13.46 18.47 16.72
C ALA A 161 12.15 18.19 15.94
N THR A 162 12.20 17.23 15.02
CA THR A 162 11.05 16.77 14.24
C THR A 162 9.93 16.25 15.13
N GLN A 163 10.26 15.41 16.13
CA GLN A 163 9.26 14.88 17.04
C GLN A 163 8.67 15.95 17.94
N LEU A 164 9.52 16.79 18.53
CA LEU A 164 9.07 17.86 19.40
C LEU A 164 8.07 18.77 18.68
N LEU A 165 8.40 19.16 17.44
CA LEU A 165 7.52 19.98 16.64
C LEU A 165 6.21 19.26 16.28
N GLN A 166 6.27 18.00 15.86
CA GLN A 166 5.07 17.24 15.51
C GLN A 166 4.14 17.04 16.71
N GLU A 167 4.68 16.66 17.87
CA GLU A 167 3.89 16.48 19.09
C GLU A 167 3.27 17.81 19.55
N TYR A 168 3.97 18.94 19.39
CA TYR A 168 3.44 20.27 19.69
C TYR A 168 2.31 20.67 18.74
N LEU A 169 2.50 20.54 17.42
CA LEU A 169 1.48 20.87 16.42
C LEU A 169 0.21 20.01 16.59
N ASN A 170 0.36 18.75 17.03
CA ASN A 170 -0.77 17.88 17.32
C ASN A 170 -1.49 18.24 18.63
N ALA A 171 -0.84 18.97 19.53
CA ALA A 171 -1.36 19.32 20.85
C ALA A 171 -1.93 20.74 20.94
N ASP A 172 -1.48 21.67 20.09
CA ASP A 172 -1.90 23.07 20.10
C ASP A 172 -2.66 23.45 18.82
N GLU A 173 -3.99 23.54 18.91
CA GLU A 173 -4.86 23.94 17.80
C GLU A 173 -4.58 25.38 17.29
N ARG A 174 -3.83 26.19 18.04
CA ARG A 174 -3.43 27.54 17.62
C ARG A 174 -2.31 27.54 16.57
N ALA A 175 -1.62 26.42 16.39
CA ALA A 175 -0.51 26.30 15.45
C ALA A 175 -0.73 25.09 14.53
N LEU A 176 -1.08 25.35 13.26
CA LEU A 176 -1.20 24.27 12.26
C LEU A 176 0.12 23.95 11.58
N TRP A 177 1.02 24.92 11.42
CA TRP A 177 2.25 24.77 10.64
C TRP A 177 3.47 25.22 11.46
N GLY A 178 4.61 24.58 11.24
CA GLY A 178 5.86 24.93 11.91
C GLY A 178 7.10 24.55 11.13
N LEU A 179 8.26 24.99 11.63
CA LEU A 179 9.56 24.75 11.01
C LEU A 179 10.52 24.00 11.95
N ALA A 180 11.17 22.96 11.45
CA ALA A 180 12.28 22.29 12.15
C ALA A 180 13.56 22.36 11.32
N SER A 181 14.70 22.67 11.91
CA SER A 181 15.98 22.74 11.17
C SER A 181 17.19 22.42 12.04
N ASP A 182 18.26 21.88 11.45
CA ASP A 182 19.58 21.71 12.07
C ASP A 182 20.67 22.59 11.42
N GLY A 183 20.22 23.58 10.63
CA GLY A 183 21.04 24.43 9.78
C GLY A 183 21.36 23.82 8.42
N CYS A 184 21.53 22.51 8.29
CA CYS A 184 21.82 21.85 7.01
C CYS A 184 20.54 21.37 6.31
N THR A 185 19.52 21.05 7.08
CA THR A 185 18.21 20.59 6.64
C THR A 185 17.14 21.48 7.26
N LEU A 186 16.09 21.80 6.51
CA LEU A 186 14.91 22.53 6.98
C LEU A 186 13.64 21.77 6.59
N ARG A 187 12.73 21.59 7.54
CA ARG A 187 11.44 20.92 7.36
C ARG A 187 10.29 21.88 7.60
N LEU A 188 9.37 21.96 6.65
CA LEU A 188 8.02 22.49 6.83
C LEU A 188 7.11 21.36 7.29
N MET A 189 6.51 21.51 8.47
CA MET A 189 5.66 20.51 9.10
C MET A 189 4.27 21.06 9.38
N ARG A 190 3.29 20.16 9.50
CA ARG A 190 1.90 20.49 9.86
C ARG A 190 1.40 19.55 10.97
N ASP A 191 0.38 20.00 11.70
CA ASP A 191 -0.47 19.13 12.52
C ASP A 191 -0.90 17.88 11.74
N ASN A 192 -0.72 16.74 12.39
CA ASN A 192 -0.89 15.43 11.80
C ASN A 192 -1.29 14.42 12.89
N ALA A 193 -2.43 14.69 13.53
CA ALA A 193 -2.97 13.83 14.59
C ALA A 193 -3.58 12.52 14.04
N SER A 194 -4.01 12.51 12.77
CA SER A 194 -4.75 11.41 12.15
C SER A 194 -3.97 10.60 11.13
N LEU A 195 -2.87 11.09 10.53
CA LEU A 195 -2.18 10.31 9.50
C LEU A 195 -1.34 9.22 10.13
N THR A 196 -1.49 8.03 9.56
CA THR A 196 -0.71 6.84 9.86
C THR A 196 0.75 6.92 9.39
N ARG A 197 1.16 8.07 8.82
CA ARG A 197 2.48 8.34 8.23
C ARG A 197 3.02 9.70 8.67
N PRO A 198 4.35 9.81 8.87
CA PRO A 198 5.01 11.11 8.96
C PRO A 198 4.84 11.91 7.66
N ALA A 199 4.62 13.22 7.75
CA ALA A 199 4.47 14.10 6.59
C ALA A 199 5.15 15.46 6.80
N TRP A 200 6.01 15.86 5.85
CA TRP A 200 6.70 17.16 5.82
C TRP A 200 7.26 17.46 4.43
N ILE A 201 7.62 18.72 4.20
CA ILE A 201 8.46 19.11 3.06
C ILE A 201 9.85 19.42 3.59
N GLU A 202 10.86 18.70 3.13
CA GLU A 202 12.25 18.86 3.52
C GLU A 202 13.03 19.59 2.44
N ALA A 203 13.88 20.52 2.84
CA ALA A 203 14.88 21.15 1.99
C ALA A 203 16.28 20.90 2.55
N ASN A 204 17.16 20.35 1.71
CA ASN A 204 18.58 20.19 2.00
C ASN A 204 19.29 21.52 1.68
N LEU A 205 19.41 22.37 2.71
CA LEU A 205 20.06 23.68 2.60
C LEU A 205 21.53 23.55 2.22
N GLU A 206 22.23 22.55 2.76
CA GLU A 206 23.62 22.28 2.40
C GLU A 206 23.79 22.10 0.89
N LYS A 207 22.97 21.24 0.29
CA LYS A 207 22.98 21.01 -1.15
C LYS A 207 22.59 22.25 -1.94
N ILE A 208 21.56 22.99 -1.50
CA ILE A 208 21.10 24.22 -2.16
C ILE A 208 22.24 25.24 -2.29
N PHE A 209 22.97 25.47 -1.21
CA PHE A 209 24.02 26.49 -1.19
C PHE A 209 25.35 26.00 -1.77
N THR A 210 25.76 24.76 -1.49
CA THR A 210 27.03 24.21 -2.01
C THR A 210 27.00 23.94 -3.51
N GLU A 211 25.87 23.49 -4.07
CA GLU A 211 25.73 23.23 -5.51
C GLU A 211 25.14 24.42 -6.29
N GLY A 212 24.81 25.53 -5.61
CA GLY A 212 24.29 26.74 -6.26
C GLY A 212 22.89 26.59 -6.85
N LEU A 213 22.01 25.82 -6.20
CA LEU A 213 20.68 25.46 -6.72
C LEU A 213 19.65 26.58 -6.51
N PHE A 214 19.76 27.64 -7.31
CA PHE A 214 18.87 28.81 -7.23
C PHE A 214 17.38 28.48 -7.43
N ALA A 215 17.06 27.51 -8.29
CA ALA A 215 15.68 27.11 -8.55
C ALA A 215 15.03 26.47 -7.31
N ASP A 216 15.77 25.60 -6.62
CA ASP A 216 15.38 24.98 -5.36
C ASP A 216 15.24 26.04 -4.25
N PHE A 217 16.19 26.97 -4.12
CA PHE A 217 16.04 28.10 -3.18
C PHE A 217 14.78 28.93 -3.48
N SER A 218 14.52 29.24 -4.76
CA SER A 218 13.34 30.01 -5.16
C SER A 218 12.05 29.30 -4.78
N ALA A 219 11.97 28.00 -5.01
CA ALA A 219 10.81 27.20 -4.61
C ALA A 219 10.64 27.15 -3.08
N LEU A 220 11.73 26.95 -2.34
CA LEU A 220 11.73 27.00 -0.88
C LEU A 220 11.23 28.36 -0.37
N TRP A 221 11.76 29.46 -0.91
CA TRP A 221 11.36 30.82 -0.57
C TRP A 221 9.86 31.03 -0.75
N LEU A 222 9.30 30.60 -1.88
CA LEU A 222 7.87 30.71 -2.16
C LEU A 222 7.01 29.85 -1.22
N LEU A 223 7.53 28.72 -0.73
CA LEU A 223 6.82 27.81 0.16
C LEU A 223 6.81 28.26 1.62
N ILE A 224 7.93 28.78 2.14
CA ILE A 224 8.10 29.05 3.58
C ILE A 224 8.24 30.52 3.93
N HIS A 225 8.06 31.45 2.98
CA HIS A 225 8.02 32.88 3.33
C HIS A 225 6.98 33.14 4.44
N ALA A 226 7.27 34.07 5.36
CA ALA A 226 6.43 34.33 6.53
C ALA A 226 4.96 34.59 6.17
N SER A 227 4.69 35.28 5.06
CA SER A 227 3.33 35.55 4.58
C SER A 227 2.52 34.28 4.20
N ARG A 228 3.14 33.10 4.12
CA ARG A 228 2.47 31.82 3.83
C ARG A 228 1.73 31.25 5.04
N PHE A 229 2.05 31.70 6.25
CA PHE A 229 1.52 31.20 7.52
C PHE A 229 0.32 32.00 8.05
N GLY A 230 -0.16 32.99 7.30
CA GLY A 230 -1.29 33.84 7.68
C GLY A 230 -0.91 35.01 8.60
N GLY A 231 -1.89 35.85 8.89
CA GLY A 231 -1.70 37.02 9.76
C GLY A 231 -1.78 36.69 11.26
N VAL A 232 -1.22 37.56 12.10
CA VAL A 232 -1.25 37.41 13.57
C VAL A 232 -2.68 37.33 14.13
N GLU A 233 -3.65 38.01 13.50
CA GLU A 233 -5.06 38.00 13.92
C GLU A 233 -5.94 36.99 13.15
N ALA A 234 -5.43 36.37 12.07
CA ALA A 234 -6.22 35.45 11.25
C ALA A 234 -6.37 34.07 11.92
N ALA A 235 -7.43 33.31 11.64
CA ALA A 235 -7.48 31.92 12.12
C ALA A 235 -6.27 31.12 11.58
N PRO A 236 -5.70 30.14 12.32
CA PRO A 236 -4.58 29.34 11.82
C PRO A 236 -4.87 28.64 10.48
N SER A 237 -6.14 28.31 10.24
CA SER A 237 -6.62 27.72 8.98
C SER A 237 -6.75 28.72 7.83
N ASP A 238 -6.76 30.02 8.11
CA ASP A 238 -6.81 31.08 7.10
C ASP A 238 -5.39 31.52 6.70
N CYS A 239 -4.71 30.63 5.99
CA CYS A 239 -3.40 30.94 5.41
C CYS A 239 -3.26 30.37 3.98
N PRO A 240 -2.35 30.94 3.16
CA PRO A 240 -2.07 30.43 1.82
C PRO A 240 -1.73 28.94 1.77
N LEU A 241 -0.95 28.43 2.74
CA LEU A 241 -0.60 27.00 2.80
C LEU A 241 -1.82 26.09 2.89
N GLU A 242 -2.80 26.44 3.72
CA GLU A 242 -4.06 25.68 3.82
C GLU A 242 -4.88 25.73 2.53
N ARG A 243 -4.98 26.90 1.90
CA ARG A 243 -5.69 27.04 0.62
C ARG A 243 -5.01 26.23 -0.49
N TRP A 244 -3.68 26.22 -0.53
CA TRP A 244 -2.92 25.42 -1.49
C TRP A 244 -3.08 23.92 -1.24
N ARG A 245 -3.09 23.50 0.03
CA ARG A 245 -3.34 22.10 0.40
C ARG A 245 -4.75 21.66 0.02
N GLU A 246 -5.77 22.45 0.34
CA GLU A 246 -7.16 22.13 0.01
C GLU A 246 -7.36 22.08 -1.51
N ARG A 247 -6.71 22.99 -2.24
CA ARG A 247 -6.72 22.94 -3.71
C ARG A 247 -6.06 21.67 -4.24
N GLY A 248 -4.91 21.29 -3.70
CA GLY A 248 -4.23 20.04 -4.03
C GLY A 248 -5.10 18.81 -3.75
N ARG A 249 -5.86 18.81 -2.65
CA ARG A 249 -6.81 17.74 -2.31
C ARG A 249 -7.95 17.62 -3.31
N ILE A 250 -8.53 18.76 -3.73
CA ILE A 250 -9.60 18.79 -4.75
C ILE A 250 -9.07 18.30 -6.11
N ASP A 251 -7.91 18.81 -6.54
CA ASP A 251 -7.28 18.42 -7.80
C ASP A 251 -6.89 16.91 -7.76
N GLY A 252 -6.47 16.39 -6.60
CA GLY A 252 -6.19 14.97 -6.35
C GLY A 252 -7.42 14.06 -6.50
N SER A 253 -8.59 14.45 -5.97
CA SER A 253 -9.84 13.69 -6.16
C SER A 253 -10.22 13.52 -7.64
N ALA A 254 -10.01 14.56 -8.46
CA ALA A 254 -10.20 14.49 -9.91
C ALA A 254 -9.11 13.67 -10.63
N ALA A 255 -7.94 13.46 -10.00
CA ALA A 255 -6.90 12.56 -10.48
C ALA A 255 -7.24 11.09 -10.19
N LYS A 256 -7.88 10.78 -9.04
CA LYS A 256 -8.34 9.41 -8.69
C LYS A 256 -9.26 8.82 -9.77
N GLU A 257 -10.29 9.57 -10.18
CA GLU A 257 -11.23 9.11 -11.23
C GLU A 257 -10.52 8.91 -12.58
N LYS A 258 -9.57 9.78 -12.92
CA LYS A 258 -8.77 9.63 -14.15
C LYS A 258 -7.83 8.44 -14.09
N LEU A 259 -7.31 8.11 -12.91
CA LEU A 259 -6.44 6.96 -12.72
C LEU A 259 -7.18 5.66 -12.99
N ARG A 260 -8.41 5.54 -12.48
CA ARG A 260 -9.31 4.42 -12.78
C ARG A 260 -9.47 4.25 -14.30
N LEU A 261 -9.86 5.33 -14.99
CA LEU A 261 -10.05 5.29 -16.45
C LEU A 261 -8.75 4.96 -17.18
N GLY A 262 -7.62 5.43 -16.66
CA GLY A 262 -6.29 5.08 -17.16
C GLY A 262 -5.98 3.60 -17.04
N VAL A 263 -6.27 2.96 -15.91
CA VAL A 263 -6.05 1.52 -15.73
C VAL A 263 -6.95 0.70 -16.65
N GLU A 264 -8.24 1.04 -16.75
CA GLU A 264 -9.17 0.39 -17.68
C GLU A 264 -8.68 0.49 -19.13
N ALA A 265 -8.28 1.69 -19.57
CA ALA A 265 -7.73 1.90 -20.90
C ALA A 265 -6.42 1.13 -21.14
N ALA A 266 -5.56 1.02 -20.13
CA ALA A 266 -4.34 0.23 -20.20
C ALA A 266 -4.65 -1.27 -20.39
N LEU A 267 -5.62 -1.81 -19.66
CA LEU A 267 -6.08 -3.19 -19.81
C LEU A 267 -6.63 -3.45 -21.22
N LEU A 268 -7.41 -2.52 -21.76
CA LEU A 268 -7.91 -2.60 -23.14
C LEU A 268 -6.76 -2.61 -24.17
N GLU A 269 -5.76 -1.73 -24.02
CA GLU A 269 -4.61 -1.68 -24.93
C GLU A 269 -3.74 -2.94 -24.84
N LEU A 270 -3.54 -3.50 -23.65
CA LEU A 270 -2.82 -4.75 -23.45
C LEU A 270 -3.60 -5.94 -24.01
N GLY A 271 -4.87 -6.07 -23.64
CA GLY A 271 -5.75 -7.16 -24.05
C GLY A 271 -5.90 -7.24 -25.56
N ARG A 272 -6.13 -6.10 -26.22
CA ARG A 272 -6.17 -6.02 -27.69
C ARG A 272 -4.78 -6.26 -28.28
N GLY A 273 -3.72 -5.71 -27.68
CA GLY A 273 -2.38 -5.80 -28.21
C GLY A 273 -1.80 -7.21 -28.27
N PHE A 274 -2.09 -8.05 -27.28
CA PHE A 274 -1.70 -9.46 -27.32
C PHE A 274 -2.55 -10.25 -28.34
N LEU A 275 -3.84 -10.01 -28.47
CA LEU A 275 -4.68 -10.68 -29.47
C LEU A 275 -4.31 -10.31 -30.91
N GLU A 276 -3.99 -9.04 -31.15
CA GLU A 276 -3.60 -8.51 -32.46
C GLU A 276 -2.29 -9.09 -32.99
N ASN A 277 -1.35 -9.45 -32.11
CA ASN A 277 -0.01 -9.84 -32.51
C ASN A 277 -0.04 -11.17 -33.28
N PRO A 278 0.46 -11.22 -34.53
CA PRO A 278 0.45 -12.43 -35.34
C PRO A 278 1.12 -13.63 -34.66
N ALA A 279 2.18 -13.40 -33.88
CA ALA A 279 2.96 -14.46 -33.23
C ALA A 279 2.22 -15.20 -32.10
N ASN A 280 1.09 -14.67 -31.62
CA ASN A 280 0.35 -15.24 -30.48
C ASN A 280 -0.76 -16.20 -30.94
N THR A 281 -0.43 -17.19 -31.78
CA THR A 281 -1.41 -18.20 -32.24
C THR A 281 -1.89 -19.08 -31.10
N ASP A 282 -0.96 -19.60 -30.29
CA ASP A 282 -1.23 -20.44 -29.11
C ASP A 282 -2.22 -19.79 -28.14
N LEU A 283 -1.99 -18.52 -27.77
CA LEU A 283 -2.89 -17.76 -26.89
C LEU A 283 -4.32 -17.70 -27.45
N ARG A 284 -4.47 -17.47 -28.77
CA ARG A 284 -5.79 -17.40 -29.41
C ARG A 284 -6.47 -18.76 -29.46
N GLU A 285 -5.73 -19.82 -29.76
CA GLU A 285 -6.24 -21.19 -29.81
C GLU A 285 -6.72 -21.67 -28.42
N ARG A 286 -5.97 -21.35 -27.37
CA ARG A 286 -6.36 -21.64 -25.97
C ARG A 286 -7.61 -20.87 -25.52
N LEU A 287 -7.74 -19.61 -25.95
CA LEU A 287 -8.95 -18.82 -25.70
C LEU A 287 -10.17 -19.33 -26.50
N GLN A 288 -9.95 -19.85 -27.69
CA GLN A 288 -11.01 -20.38 -28.55
C GLN A 288 -11.50 -21.76 -28.12
N SER A 289 -10.59 -22.64 -27.68
CA SER A 289 -10.91 -23.97 -27.14
C SER A 289 -11.54 -23.91 -25.74
N GLY A 290 -11.28 -22.84 -24.99
CA GLY A 290 -11.72 -22.69 -23.60
C GLY A 290 -10.70 -23.17 -22.56
N ASP A 291 -9.55 -23.70 -23.00
CA ASP A 291 -8.41 -24.06 -22.14
C ASP A 291 -7.91 -22.86 -21.33
N LEU A 292 -8.00 -21.66 -21.91
CA LEU A 292 -7.84 -20.40 -21.21
C LEU A 292 -9.18 -19.69 -21.15
N THR A 293 -9.70 -19.48 -19.94
CA THR A 293 -10.94 -18.72 -19.77
C THR A 293 -10.69 -17.22 -20.01
N ARG A 294 -11.74 -16.51 -20.46
CA ARG A 294 -11.70 -15.04 -20.63
C ARG A 294 -11.34 -14.33 -19.32
N GLN A 295 -11.84 -14.87 -18.21
CA GLN A 295 -11.53 -14.38 -16.88
C GLN A 295 -10.04 -14.57 -16.57
N ALA A 296 -9.49 -15.77 -16.71
CA ALA A 296 -8.07 -16.02 -16.45
C ALA A 296 -7.14 -15.13 -17.31
N TYR A 297 -7.51 -14.89 -18.58
CA TYR A 297 -6.79 -13.93 -19.41
C TYR A 297 -6.83 -12.50 -18.85
N TYR A 298 -8.01 -12.03 -18.42
CA TYR A 298 -8.15 -10.74 -17.76
C TYR A 298 -7.32 -10.64 -16.48
N GLU A 299 -7.29 -11.69 -15.66
CA GLU A 299 -6.49 -11.74 -14.44
C GLU A 299 -4.99 -11.60 -14.74
N ASP A 300 -4.49 -12.22 -15.81
CA ASP A 300 -3.10 -12.08 -16.25
C ASP A 300 -2.77 -10.66 -16.75
N LEU A 301 -3.68 -10.03 -17.50
CA LEU A 301 -3.54 -8.61 -17.88
C LEU A 301 -3.49 -7.71 -16.64
N LEU A 302 -4.31 -8.00 -15.64
CA LEU A 302 -4.39 -7.23 -14.41
C LEU A 302 -3.13 -7.42 -13.54
N ARG A 303 -2.62 -8.65 -13.40
CA ARG A 303 -1.31 -8.93 -12.78
C ARG A 303 -0.17 -8.20 -13.49
N LEU A 304 -0.22 -8.09 -14.81
CA LEU A 304 0.75 -7.31 -15.59
C LEU A 304 0.67 -5.81 -15.27
N VAL A 305 -0.53 -5.25 -15.21
CA VAL A 305 -0.73 -3.85 -14.78
C VAL A 305 -0.22 -3.63 -13.36
N TYR A 306 -0.49 -4.55 -12.44
CA TYR A 306 -0.01 -4.45 -11.05
C TYR A 306 1.51 -4.45 -10.95
N ARG A 307 2.20 -5.26 -11.76
CA ARG A 307 3.67 -5.21 -11.86
C ARG A 307 4.16 -3.85 -12.34
N LEU A 308 3.49 -3.24 -13.31
CA LEU A 308 3.85 -1.92 -13.82
C LEU A 308 3.65 -0.83 -12.77
N ILE A 309 2.50 -0.83 -12.10
CA ILE A 309 2.18 0.11 -11.02
C ILE A 309 3.16 -0.04 -9.87
N PHE A 310 3.44 -1.29 -9.45
CA PHE A 310 4.45 -1.57 -8.42
C PHE A 310 5.79 -0.97 -8.81
N LEU A 311 6.24 -1.14 -10.05
CA LEU A 311 7.52 -0.57 -10.51
C LEU A 311 7.51 0.95 -10.58
N PHE A 312 6.40 1.57 -10.97
CA PHE A 312 6.28 3.03 -10.92
C PHE A 312 6.39 3.55 -9.49
N ALA A 313 5.69 2.93 -8.53
CA ALA A 313 5.74 3.31 -7.13
C ALA A 313 7.14 3.06 -6.54
N ALA A 314 7.73 1.89 -6.80
CA ALA A 314 9.05 1.53 -6.28
C ALA A 314 10.17 2.41 -6.85
N GLU A 315 10.11 2.80 -8.13
CA GLU A 315 11.05 3.78 -8.72
C GLU A 315 10.83 5.19 -8.19
N ASP A 316 9.59 5.68 -8.17
CA ASP A 316 9.30 7.05 -7.74
C ASP A 316 9.62 7.25 -6.23
N ARG A 317 9.65 6.17 -5.43
CA ARG A 317 10.03 6.15 -3.99
C ARG A 317 11.51 5.80 -3.73
N ASP A 318 12.30 5.52 -4.76
CA ASP A 318 13.70 5.03 -4.72
C ASP A 318 13.89 3.76 -3.86
N LEU A 319 12.97 2.79 -3.97
CA LEU A 319 12.94 1.58 -3.12
C LEU A 319 13.52 0.33 -3.80
N LEU A 320 13.83 0.37 -5.10
CA LEU A 320 14.30 -0.82 -5.84
C LEU A 320 15.74 -1.23 -5.55
N HIS A 321 16.59 -0.27 -5.17
CA HIS A 321 18.02 -0.49 -5.01
C HIS A 321 18.40 -0.62 -3.54
N ALA A 322 19.18 -1.64 -3.21
CA ALA A 322 19.77 -1.74 -1.88
C ALA A 322 20.65 -0.51 -1.57
N PRO A 323 20.77 -0.09 -0.30
CA PRO A 323 21.62 1.04 0.08
C PRO A 323 23.07 0.87 -0.39
N ALA A 324 23.59 -0.36 -0.39
CA ALA A 324 24.94 -0.69 -0.83
C ALA A 324 25.13 -0.82 -2.36
N ALA A 325 24.07 -0.65 -3.17
CA ALA A 325 24.16 -0.81 -4.62
C ALA A 325 25.03 0.29 -5.24
N SER A 326 26.04 -0.11 -6.03
CA SER A 326 26.97 0.83 -6.68
C SER A 326 26.26 1.83 -7.59
N GLU A 327 26.80 3.07 -7.66
CA GLU A 327 26.26 4.10 -8.53
C GLU A 327 26.26 3.69 -10.01
N PHE A 328 27.31 2.95 -10.44
CA PHE A 328 27.40 2.40 -11.79
C PHE A 328 26.23 1.46 -12.12
N ALA A 329 25.88 0.56 -11.20
CA ALA A 329 24.77 -0.37 -11.39
C ALA A 329 23.41 0.36 -11.43
N ARG A 330 23.19 1.32 -10.51
CA ARG A 330 22.01 2.20 -10.49
C ARG A 330 21.87 2.99 -11.80
N LYS A 331 22.98 3.54 -12.32
CA LYS A 331 23.00 4.26 -13.60
C LYS A 331 22.70 3.35 -14.79
N THR A 332 23.24 2.13 -14.78
CA THR A 332 22.97 1.12 -15.81
C THR A 332 21.48 0.76 -15.85
N TYR A 333 20.88 0.53 -14.68
CA TYR A 333 19.44 0.32 -14.54
C TYR A 333 18.62 1.49 -15.09
N ARG A 334 18.89 2.72 -14.61
CA ARG A 334 18.15 3.93 -15.04
C ARG A 334 18.21 4.14 -16.55
N ASN A 335 19.35 3.88 -17.18
CA ASN A 335 19.53 4.13 -18.61
C ASN A 335 18.96 3.02 -19.50
N GLY A 336 19.02 1.76 -19.04
CA GLY A 336 18.66 0.59 -19.85
C GLY A 336 17.26 0.05 -19.60
N TYR A 337 16.87 -0.06 -18.32
CA TYR A 337 15.76 -0.91 -17.88
C TYR A 337 14.65 -0.16 -17.13
N SER A 338 14.94 1.03 -16.58
CA SER A 338 13.96 1.78 -15.78
C SER A 338 12.64 1.97 -16.52
N VAL A 339 11.55 1.74 -15.79
CA VAL A 339 10.20 1.99 -16.31
C VAL A 339 9.93 3.49 -16.44
N GLY A 340 10.61 4.34 -15.66
CA GLY A 340 10.69 5.79 -15.86
C GLY A 340 11.07 6.19 -17.29
N ARG A 341 12.04 5.52 -17.91
CA ARG A 341 12.40 5.75 -19.32
C ARG A 341 11.24 5.41 -20.27
N LEU A 342 10.48 4.36 -19.97
CA LEU A 342 9.31 3.98 -20.77
C LEU A 342 8.17 5.00 -20.65
N ARG A 343 7.97 5.57 -19.45
CA ARG A 343 7.03 6.67 -19.20
C ARG A 343 7.38 7.92 -20.02
N GLU A 344 8.66 8.17 -20.29
CA GLU A 344 9.05 9.25 -21.20
C GLU A 344 8.91 8.86 -22.68
N ARG A 345 9.34 7.64 -23.03
CA ARG A 345 9.33 7.13 -24.41
C ARG A 345 7.91 7.09 -24.98
N CYS A 346 6.90 6.77 -24.17
CA CYS A 346 5.50 6.68 -24.62
C CYS A 346 4.89 8.03 -25.06
N THR A 347 5.45 9.16 -24.64
CA THR A 347 4.99 10.50 -25.06
C THR A 347 5.41 10.85 -26.49
N LYS A 348 6.35 10.09 -27.08
CA LYS A 348 6.91 10.35 -28.41
C LYS A 348 6.22 9.47 -29.44
N SER A 349 5.51 10.09 -30.39
CA SER A 349 4.79 9.38 -31.46
C SER A 349 5.68 8.40 -32.26
N ALA A 350 6.94 8.78 -32.52
CA ALA A 350 7.91 7.93 -33.22
C ALA A 350 8.22 6.60 -32.51
N SER A 351 7.98 6.51 -31.19
CA SER A 351 8.18 5.28 -30.42
C SER A 351 7.05 4.26 -30.57
N LEU A 352 5.89 4.67 -31.10
CA LEU A 352 4.69 3.83 -31.21
C LEU A 352 4.74 2.94 -32.47
N ASP A 353 5.81 2.15 -32.58
CA ASP A 353 6.09 1.28 -33.73
C ASP A 353 5.54 -0.16 -33.56
N ARG A 354 5.84 -1.04 -34.51
CA ARG A 354 5.38 -2.44 -34.51
C ARG A 354 6.39 -3.43 -33.92
N HIS A 355 7.55 -2.98 -33.47
CA HIS A 355 8.53 -3.84 -32.81
C HIS A 355 8.04 -4.26 -31.42
N HIS A 356 8.73 -5.19 -30.78
CA HIS A 356 8.39 -5.71 -29.45
C HIS A 356 9.58 -5.67 -28.48
N ASP A 357 10.63 -4.91 -28.80
CA ASP A 357 11.85 -4.75 -28.00
C ASP A 357 11.55 -4.23 -26.58
N VAL A 358 10.55 -3.35 -26.44
CA VAL A 358 10.15 -2.83 -25.13
C VAL A 358 9.60 -3.94 -24.25
N TRP A 359 8.72 -4.79 -24.81
CA TRP A 359 8.15 -5.91 -24.10
C TRP A 359 9.22 -6.93 -23.70
N ASP A 360 10.16 -7.24 -24.60
CA ASP A 360 11.28 -8.13 -24.31
C ASP A 360 12.19 -7.59 -23.20
N GLY A 361 12.50 -6.28 -23.25
CA GLY A 361 13.26 -5.61 -22.20
C GLY A 361 12.55 -5.65 -20.85
N LEU A 362 11.23 -5.47 -20.82
CA LEU A 362 10.44 -5.57 -19.59
C LEU A 362 10.39 -7.00 -19.04
N ARG A 363 10.26 -8.02 -19.91
CA ARG A 363 10.36 -9.42 -19.47
C ARG A 363 11.73 -9.73 -18.88
N ALA A 364 12.80 -9.17 -19.44
CA ALA A 364 14.14 -9.30 -18.86
C ALA A 364 14.22 -8.62 -17.48
N LEU A 365 13.60 -7.45 -17.31
CA LEU A 365 13.50 -6.77 -16.02
C LEU A 365 12.71 -7.60 -14.99
N PHE A 366 11.54 -8.13 -15.35
CA PHE A 366 10.76 -8.98 -14.44
C PHE A 366 11.56 -10.21 -14.01
N ASN A 367 12.30 -10.82 -14.94
CA ASN A 367 13.20 -11.91 -14.60
C ASN A 367 14.32 -11.48 -13.65
N ALA A 368 14.94 -10.31 -13.88
CA ALA A 368 15.96 -9.77 -12.99
C ALA A 368 15.41 -9.50 -11.57
N LEU A 369 14.20 -8.95 -11.46
CA LEU A 369 13.55 -8.72 -10.16
C LEU A 369 13.12 -10.03 -9.47
N ALA A 370 12.76 -11.07 -10.22
CA ALA A 370 12.36 -12.34 -9.65
C ALA A 370 13.50 -13.05 -8.91
N ARG A 371 14.74 -12.92 -9.38
CA ARG A 371 15.91 -13.69 -8.91
C ARG A 371 17.12 -12.83 -8.49
N GLY A 372 17.03 -11.51 -8.64
CA GLY A 372 18.10 -10.57 -8.40
C GLY A 372 19.02 -10.39 -9.61
N GLU A 373 19.58 -9.19 -9.77
CA GLU A 373 20.57 -8.89 -10.80
C GLU A 373 21.57 -7.84 -10.28
N PRO A 374 22.73 -8.27 -9.75
CA PRO A 374 23.73 -7.38 -9.18
C PRO A 374 24.26 -6.33 -10.17
N ARG A 375 24.34 -6.65 -11.47
CA ARG A 375 24.81 -5.70 -12.50
C ARG A 375 23.89 -4.49 -12.67
N LEU A 376 22.62 -4.64 -12.28
CA LEU A 376 21.61 -3.59 -12.28
C LEU A 376 21.34 -3.05 -10.86
N GLY A 377 22.01 -3.57 -9.84
CA GLY A 377 21.77 -3.19 -8.45
C GLY A 377 20.37 -3.60 -7.97
N LEU A 378 19.78 -4.64 -8.56
CA LEU A 378 18.44 -5.12 -8.23
C LEU A 378 18.51 -6.29 -7.26
N ALA A 379 17.85 -6.16 -6.12
CA ALA A 379 17.65 -7.26 -5.20
C ALA A 379 16.60 -8.24 -5.75
N ALA A 380 16.65 -9.48 -5.25
CA ALA A 380 15.69 -10.51 -5.62
C ALA A 380 14.38 -10.29 -4.86
N LEU A 381 13.35 -9.80 -5.55
CA LEU A 381 12.02 -9.53 -4.98
C LEU A 381 11.12 -10.77 -4.91
N GLY A 382 11.25 -11.70 -5.87
CA GLY A 382 10.37 -12.87 -5.94
C GLY A 382 8.88 -12.49 -6.05
N GLY A 383 8.01 -13.24 -5.36
CA GLY A 383 6.60 -12.89 -5.14
C GLY A 383 5.85 -12.49 -6.41
N LEU A 384 5.41 -11.23 -6.47
CA LEU A 384 4.71 -10.62 -7.61
C LEU A 384 5.42 -10.86 -8.96
N PHE A 385 6.75 -10.90 -8.98
CA PHE A 385 7.57 -11.07 -10.19
C PHE A 385 7.87 -12.53 -10.53
N SER A 386 7.38 -13.50 -9.76
CA SER A 386 7.53 -14.92 -10.07
C SER A 386 7.08 -15.22 -11.51
N PRO A 387 7.84 -16.00 -12.30
CA PRO A 387 7.45 -16.37 -13.66
C PRO A 387 6.09 -17.06 -13.75
N THR A 388 5.65 -17.70 -12.67
CA THR A 388 4.37 -18.41 -12.57
C THR A 388 3.15 -17.50 -12.64
N ASN A 389 3.27 -16.21 -12.30
CA ASN A 389 2.10 -15.32 -12.16
C ASN A 389 1.65 -14.67 -13.49
N LEU A 390 2.31 -14.98 -14.60
CA LEU A 390 1.93 -14.56 -15.97
C LEU A 390 2.13 -15.72 -16.94
N SER A 391 1.81 -16.94 -16.51
CA SER A 391 2.10 -18.15 -17.30
C SER A 391 1.44 -18.13 -18.67
N ASP A 392 0.22 -17.58 -18.77
CA ASP A 392 -0.52 -17.55 -20.04
C ASP A 392 0.00 -16.49 -21.00
N LEU A 393 0.70 -15.48 -20.48
CA LEU A 393 1.36 -14.44 -21.27
C LEU A 393 2.87 -14.68 -21.47
N ALA A 394 3.46 -15.73 -20.87
CA ALA A 394 4.90 -15.93 -20.85
C ALA A 394 5.52 -15.99 -22.26
N GLY A 395 4.85 -16.69 -23.18
CA GLY A 395 5.23 -16.81 -24.59
C GLY A 395 4.69 -15.69 -25.49
N ALA A 396 3.76 -14.87 -25.00
CA ALA A 396 3.05 -13.88 -25.80
C ALA A 396 3.92 -12.65 -26.11
N ARG A 397 3.65 -12.01 -27.24
CA ARG A 397 4.30 -10.78 -27.71
C ARG A 397 3.28 -9.65 -27.89
N ILE A 398 3.70 -8.42 -27.65
CA ILE A 398 2.89 -7.22 -27.88
C ILE A 398 3.72 -6.17 -28.60
N ALA A 399 3.10 -5.47 -29.56
CA ALA A 399 3.76 -4.40 -30.29
C ALA A 399 3.91 -3.13 -29.43
N ASN A 400 5.01 -2.41 -29.60
CA ASN A 400 5.34 -1.18 -28.89
C ASN A 400 4.21 -0.15 -28.96
N ARG A 401 3.54 -0.01 -30.11
CA ARG A 401 2.39 0.90 -30.27
C ARG A 401 1.25 0.66 -29.28
N ARG A 402 1.00 -0.59 -28.87
CA ARG A 402 -0.05 -0.98 -27.92
C ARG A 402 0.51 -0.92 -26.51
N PHE A 403 1.69 -1.51 -26.32
CA PHE A 403 2.33 -1.57 -25.01
C PHE A 403 2.67 -0.19 -24.44
N LEU A 404 3.27 0.70 -25.22
CA LEU A 404 3.58 2.07 -24.78
C LEU A 404 2.34 2.93 -24.59
N LYS A 405 1.23 2.66 -25.30
CA LYS A 405 -0.06 3.31 -25.01
C LYS A 405 -0.61 2.87 -23.66
N ALA A 406 -0.53 1.58 -23.33
CA ALA A 406 -0.88 1.11 -22.00
C ALA A 406 -0.03 1.79 -20.90
N ILE A 407 1.29 1.88 -21.10
CA ILE A 407 2.19 2.63 -20.21
C ILE A 407 1.77 4.11 -20.12
N TRP A 408 1.38 4.73 -21.24
CA TRP A 408 0.93 6.11 -21.24
C TRP A 408 -0.32 6.30 -20.37
N HIS A 409 -1.33 5.42 -20.51
CA HIS A 409 -2.56 5.49 -19.72
C HIS A 409 -2.33 5.31 -18.20
N LEU A 410 -1.30 4.55 -17.82
CA LEU A 410 -0.91 4.40 -16.40
C LEU A 410 -0.02 5.53 -15.89
N ALA A 411 0.72 6.21 -16.77
CA ALA A 411 1.75 7.17 -16.38
C ALA A 411 1.33 8.63 -16.51
N TRP A 412 0.34 8.92 -17.35
CA TRP A 412 -0.07 10.26 -17.75
C TRP A 412 -1.59 10.39 -17.83
N PHE A 413 -2.07 11.59 -17.58
CA PHE A 413 -3.44 11.99 -17.87
C PHE A 413 -3.46 13.41 -18.42
N ARG A 414 -4.56 13.78 -19.05
CA ARG A 414 -4.76 15.14 -19.58
C ARG A 414 -6.07 15.70 -19.02
N PRO A 415 -6.02 16.57 -17.99
CA PRO A 415 -7.21 17.24 -17.53
C PRO A 415 -7.78 18.15 -18.61
N GLU A 416 -9.10 18.31 -18.62
CA GLU A 416 -9.77 19.22 -19.53
C GLU A 416 -9.29 20.65 -19.31
N GLY A 417 -8.92 21.33 -20.39
CA GLY A 417 -8.39 22.70 -20.34
C GLY A 417 -6.97 22.85 -19.75
N GLN A 418 -6.31 21.77 -19.32
CA GLN A 418 -4.98 21.81 -18.70
C GLN A 418 -3.91 21.08 -19.53
N PRO A 419 -2.61 21.38 -19.30
CA PRO A 419 -1.53 20.60 -19.89
C PRO A 419 -1.54 19.13 -19.41
N MET A 420 -0.83 18.29 -20.16
CA MET A 420 -0.61 16.89 -19.77
C MET A 420 0.10 16.82 -18.41
N ALA A 421 -0.43 16.01 -17.51
CA ALA A 421 0.08 15.80 -16.16
C ALA A 421 0.54 14.35 -15.97
N ARG A 422 1.58 14.14 -15.17
CA ARG A 422 2.13 12.83 -14.83
C ARG A 422 1.38 12.30 -13.60
N VAL A 423 1.05 11.01 -13.58
CA VAL A 423 0.54 10.36 -12.36
C VAL A 423 1.66 10.27 -11.32
N ASN A 424 1.42 10.80 -10.13
CA ASN A 424 2.36 10.72 -9.02
C ASN A 424 2.21 9.39 -8.25
N TRP A 425 3.03 8.39 -8.58
CA TRP A 425 2.99 7.09 -7.90
C TRP A 425 3.75 7.09 -6.56
N ARG A 426 4.55 8.13 -6.29
CA ARG A 426 5.31 8.27 -5.03
C ARG A 426 4.36 8.42 -3.86
N ASP A 427 3.47 9.41 -3.97
CA ASP A 427 2.56 9.82 -2.89
C ASP A 427 1.17 9.21 -3.04
N MET A 428 0.99 8.27 -3.98
CA MET A 428 -0.28 7.57 -4.19
C MET A 428 -0.75 6.94 -2.88
N GLU A 429 -1.88 7.43 -2.38
CA GLU A 429 -2.47 6.92 -1.16
C GLU A 429 -3.17 5.58 -1.44
N THR A 430 -3.29 4.77 -0.42
CA THR A 430 -3.88 3.42 -0.54
C THR A 430 -5.36 3.45 -0.84
N GLU A 431 -6.02 4.56 -0.54
CA GLU A 431 -7.40 4.87 -0.90
C GLU A 431 -7.56 5.03 -2.42
N GLU A 432 -6.57 5.66 -3.05
CA GLU A 432 -6.54 5.91 -4.49
C GLU A 432 -6.36 4.60 -5.24
N LEU A 433 -5.47 3.75 -4.74
CA LEU A 433 -5.30 2.40 -5.23
C LEU A 433 -6.58 1.57 -5.00
N GLY A 434 -7.08 1.51 -3.77
CA GLY A 434 -8.26 0.70 -3.42
C GLY A 434 -9.47 1.01 -4.30
N SER A 435 -9.82 2.29 -4.47
CA SER A 435 -10.95 2.73 -5.30
C SER A 435 -10.76 2.44 -6.79
N VAL A 436 -9.54 2.61 -7.33
CA VAL A 436 -9.22 2.21 -8.71
C VAL A 436 -9.49 0.73 -8.89
N TYR A 437 -8.98 -0.10 -7.98
CA TYR A 437 -9.04 -1.53 -8.17
C TYR A 437 -10.42 -2.12 -7.90
N GLU A 438 -11.19 -1.58 -6.96
CA GLU A 438 -12.60 -1.95 -6.76
C GLU A 438 -13.41 -1.79 -8.05
N SER A 439 -13.22 -0.68 -8.76
CA SER A 439 -13.90 -0.47 -10.04
C SER A 439 -13.50 -1.48 -11.11
N LEU A 440 -12.27 -2.04 -11.04
CA LEU A 440 -11.81 -3.09 -11.94
C LEU A 440 -12.43 -4.45 -11.60
N LEU A 441 -12.82 -4.69 -10.34
CA LEU A 441 -13.51 -5.90 -9.95
C LEU A 441 -14.94 -5.96 -10.53
N GLU A 442 -15.54 -4.81 -10.86
CA GLU A 442 -16.84 -4.73 -11.54
C GLU A 442 -16.75 -5.03 -13.06
N LEU A 443 -15.54 -5.10 -13.63
CA LEU A 443 -15.38 -5.27 -15.07
C LEU A 443 -15.50 -6.74 -15.49
N ILE A 444 -16.41 -7.02 -16.42
CA ILE A 444 -16.58 -8.35 -17.01
C ILE A 444 -15.89 -8.38 -18.39
N PRO A 445 -14.87 -9.23 -18.60
CA PRO A 445 -14.11 -9.25 -19.84
C PRO A 445 -14.88 -9.91 -20.99
N VAL A 446 -14.90 -9.22 -22.13
CA VAL A 446 -15.39 -9.74 -23.41
C VAL A 446 -14.22 -9.92 -24.37
N VAL A 447 -14.11 -11.13 -24.89
CA VAL A 447 -13.05 -11.51 -25.82
C VAL A 447 -13.68 -12.05 -27.09
N ASN A 448 -13.39 -11.41 -28.22
CA ASN A 448 -13.67 -11.94 -29.55
C ASN A 448 -12.34 -12.25 -30.23
N VAL A 449 -12.00 -13.54 -30.29
CA VAL A 449 -10.72 -14.03 -30.82
C VAL A 449 -10.59 -13.77 -32.31
N GLU A 450 -11.66 -13.96 -33.09
CA GLU A 450 -11.67 -13.77 -34.54
C GLU A 450 -11.46 -12.29 -34.92
N ALA A 451 -12.19 -11.40 -34.25
CA ALA A 451 -12.05 -9.95 -34.40
C ALA A 451 -10.80 -9.39 -33.71
N ARG A 452 -10.04 -10.23 -32.99
CA ARG A 452 -8.89 -9.85 -32.14
C ARG A 452 -9.22 -8.69 -31.20
N HIS A 453 -10.42 -8.75 -30.64
CA HIS A 453 -11.00 -7.68 -29.85
C HIS A 453 -11.11 -8.10 -28.39
N PHE A 454 -10.76 -7.17 -27.51
CA PHE A 454 -10.91 -7.28 -26.07
C PHE A 454 -11.61 -6.01 -25.59
N ASP A 455 -12.68 -6.19 -24.83
CA ASP A 455 -13.46 -5.11 -24.25
C ASP A 455 -14.04 -5.52 -22.89
N PHE A 456 -14.72 -4.59 -22.23
CA PHE A 456 -15.51 -4.87 -21.03
C PHE A 456 -16.98 -4.64 -21.34
N THR A 457 -17.85 -5.54 -20.89
CA THR A 457 -19.28 -5.23 -20.83
C THR A 457 -19.56 -4.45 -19.57
N VAL A 458 -20.23 -3.31 -19.73
CA VAL A 458 -20.98 -2.72 -18.63
C VAL A 458 -22.20 -3.62 -18.45
N GLY A 459 -22.31 -4.33 -17.32
CA GLY A 459 -23.52 -5.09 -16.99
C GLY A 459 -24.75 -4.21 -17.25
N ASP A 460 -25.81 -4.78 -17.85
CA ASP A 460 -27.02 -4.07 -18.26
C ASP A 460 -27.40 -3.00 -17.24
N ALA A 461 -27.86 -1.82 -17.67
CA ALA A 461 -28.23 -0.73 -16.76
C ALA A 461 -29.28 -1.14 -15.70
N ALA A 462 -30.01 -2.24 -15.91
CA ALA A 462 -30.88 -2.89 -14.92
C ALA A 462 -30.13 -3.69 -13.82
N ASN A 463 -28.93 -4.20 -14.12
CA ASN A 463 -28.06 -4.98 -13.22
C ASN A 463 -26.93 -4.17 -12.57
N LYS A 464 -26.67 -2.91 -12.98
CA LYS A 464 -25.73 -2.00 -12.28
C LYS A 464 -26.02 -1.86 -10.77
N GLY A 465 -27.29 -1.99 -10.38
CA GLY A 465 -27.69 -2.00 -8.96
C GLY A 465 -27.72 -3.39 -8.32
N ASN A 466 -27.72 -4.47 -9.10
CA ASN A 466 -27.91 -5.83 -8.64
C ASN A 466 -26.58 -6.55 -8.40
N GLU A 467 -25.55 -6.32 -9.24
CA GLU A 467 -24.18 -6.75 -8.96
C GLU A 467 -23.61 -6.01 -7.74
N ARG A 468 -23.84 -4.69 -7.62
CA ARG A 468 -23.52 -3.90 -6.41
C ARG A 468 -24.16 -4.43 -5.12
N LYS A 469 -25.36 -5.01 -5.21
CA LYS A 469 -26.06 -5.66 -4.09
C LYS A 469 -25.62 -7.10 -3.83
N THR A 470 -25.01 -7.77 -4.81
CA THR A 470 -24.63 -9.19 -4.72
C THR A 470 -23.13 -9.39 -4.44
N THR A 471 -22.24 -8.47 -4.82
CA THR A 471 -20.81 -8.51 -4.46
C THR A 471 -20.48 -7.80 -3.15
N GLY A 472 -21.34 -6.88 -2.70
CA GLY A 472 -21.14 -6.13 -1.45
C GLY A 472 -19.90 -5.22 -1.43
N SER A 473 -19.27 -4.99 -2.59
CA SER A 473 -18.04 -4.22 -2.74
C SER A 473 -18.30 -2.71 -2.61
N TYR A 474 -18.47 -2.24 -1.37
CA TYR A 474 -18.58 -0.83 -1.04
C TYR A 474 -17.24 -0.29 -0.54
N TYR A 475 -16.74 0.74 -1.21
CA TYR A 475 -15.64 1.57 -0.71
C TYR A 475 -15.95 2.07 0.71
N THR A 476 -15.01 1.90 1.63
CA THR A 476 -15.09 2.52 2.96
C THR A 476 -14.24 3.79 2.96
N PRO A 477 -14.85 4.99 3.13
CA PRO A 477 -14.10 6.23 3.32
C PRO A 477 -13.03 6.14 4.40
N ASP A 478 -11.84 6.69 4.16
CA ASP A 478 -10.73 6.67 5.12
C ASP A 478 -11.11 7.26 6.49
N SER A 479 -11.94 8.31 6.53
CA SER A 479 -12.43 8.86 7.80
C SER A 479 -13.16 7.82 8.68
N LEU A 480 -13.89 6.88 8.06
CA LEU A 480 -14.53 5.77 8.76
C LEU A 480 -13.53 4.69 9.14
N VAL A 481 -12.54 4.40 8.28
CA VAL A 481 -11.45 3.48 8.59
C VAL A 481 -10.66 3.99 9.80
N GLN A 482 -10.23 5.25 9.80
CA GLN A 482 -9.49 5.85 10.91
C GLN A 482 -10.33 5.89 12.19
N LEU A 483 -11.62 6.20 12.10
CA LEU A 483 -12.50 6.15 13.27
C LEU A 483 -12.57 4.74 13.86
N LEU A 484 -12.77 3.72 13.03
CA LEU A 484 -12.84 2.34 13.47
C LEU A 484 -11.51 1.87 14.07
N LEU A 485 -10.38 2.18 13.44
CA LEU A 485 -9.04 1.85 13.97
C LEU A 485 -8.78 2.55 15.31
N THR A 486 -9.21 3.81 15.46
CA THR A 486 -9.05 4.56 16.71
C THR A 486 -9.88 3.94 17.84
N THR A 487 -11.11 3.49 17.56
CA THR A 487 -11.96 2.93 18.61
C THR A 487 -11.72 1.45 18.90
N THR A 488 -11.13 0.70 17.96
CA THR A 488 -10.95 -0.76 18.09
C THR A 488 -9.50 -1.20 18.22
N LEU A 489 -8.59 -0.67 17.41
CA LEU A 489 -7.19 -1.12 17.36
C LEU A 489 -6.32 -0.40 18.38
N ASP A 490 -6.45 0.93 18.53
CA ASP A 490 -5.63 1.69 19.48
C ASP A 490 -5.71 1.15 20.92
N PRO A 491 -6.88 0.84 21.49
CA PRO A 491 -6.96 0.26 22.83
C PRO A 491 -6.22 -1.09 22.96
N VAL A 492 -6.22 -1.89 21.88
CA VAL A 492 -5.52 -3.19 21.84
C VAL A 492 -4.01 -2.99 21.76
N LEU A 493 -3.55 -2.00 20.99
CA LEU A 493 -2.13 -1.62 20.93
C LEU A 493 -1.66 -1.09 22.29
N ASP A 494 -2.42 -0.21 22.93
CA ASP A 494 -2.09 0.33 24.25
C ASP A 494 -2.02 -0.81 25.30
N ALA A 495 -2.94 -1.79 25.25
CA ALA A 495 -2.89 -2.96 26.11
C ALA A 495 -1.70 -3.88 25.81
N ALA A 496 -1.28 -4.02 24.54
CA ALA A 496 -0.07 -4.75 24.17
C ALA A 496 1.19 -4.06 24.70
N GLU A 497 1.28 -2.74 24.55
CA GLU A 497 2.39 -1.94 25.06
C GLU A 497 2.50 -2.05 26.60
N ALA A 498 1.36 -2.05 27.30
CA ALA A 498 1.32 -2.17 28.76
C ALA A 498 1.72 -3.56 29.29
N ARG A 499 1.58 -4.64 28.49
CA ARG A 499 1.94 -6.01 28.91
C ARG A 499 3.43 -6.19 29.14
N ASN A 500 4.26 -5.52 28.35
CA ASN A 500 5.71 -5.51 28.53
C ASN A 500 6.30 -4.13 28.17
N PRO A 501 6.36 -3.20 29.14
CA PRO A 501 6.89 -1.85 28.89
C PRO A 501 8.38 -1.82 28.47
N GLN A 502 9.12 -2.91 28.70
CA GLN A 502 10.54 -3.00 28.31
C GLN A 502 10.75 -3.43 26.86
N ASP A 503 9.76 -4.12 26.27
CA ASP A 503 9.75 -4.49 24.85
C ASP A 503 8.33 -4.44 24.27
N PRO A 504 7.75 -3.22 24.14
CA PRO A 504 6.39 -3.06 23.61
C PRO A 504 6.27 -3.54 22.16
N ALA A 505 7.35 -3.39 21.37
CA ALA A 505 7.39 -3.80 19.98
C ALA A 505 7.10 -5.31 19.81
N SER A 506 7.73 -6.14 20.64
CA SER A 506 7.51 -7.59 20.64
C SER A 506 6.07 -7.98 21.01
N GLU A 507 5.44 -7.27 21.94
CA GLU A 507 4.03 -7.53 22.29
C GLU A 507 3.06 -7.11 21.18
N ILE A 508 3.32 -6.00 20.49
CA ILE A 508 2.53 -5.59 19.31
C ILE A 508 2.67 -6.63 18.20
N LEU A 509 3.88 -7.15 17.96
CA LEU A 509 4.13 -8.14 16.90
C LEU A 509 3.49 -9.52 17.16
N LYS A 510 2.96 -9.77 18.36
CA LYS A 510 2.18 -10.97 18.70
C LYS A 510 0.68 -10.83 18.39
N LEU A 511 0.21 -9.62 18.06
CA LEU A 511 -1.19 -9.40 17.73
C LEU A 511 -1.55 -10.01 16.38
N SER A 512 -2.75 -10.55 16.28
CA SER A 512 -3.39 -10.97 15.02
C SER A 512 -4.53 -10.02 14.70
N ILE A 513 -4.42 -9.29 13.59
CA ILE A 513 -5.37 -8.30 13.11
C ILE A 513 -5.99 -8.87 11.83
N ILE A 514 -7.30 -9.13 11.86
CA ILE A 514 -8.00 -9.85 10.80
C ILE A 514 -9.07 -8.97 10.18
N ASP A 515 -9.14 -8.98 8.85
CA ASP A 515 -10.28 -8.49 8.08
C ASP A 515 -10.91 -9.65 7.27
N PRO A 516 -12.12 -10.14 7.64
CA PRO A 516 -12.76 -11.29 7.02
C PRO A 516 -13.40 -11.00 5.66
N ALA A 517 -13.38 -9.74 5.20
CA ALA A 517 -13.86 -9.32 3.88
C ALA A 517 -12.94 -8.19 3.36
N CYS A 518 -11.66 -8.52 3.23
CA CYS A 518 -10.61 -7.50 3.17
C CYS A 518 -10.60 -6.67 1.90
N GLY A 519 -11.26 -7.10 0.82
CA GLY A 519 -11.27 -6.41 -0.45
C GLY A 519 -9.86 -6.07 -0.91
N SER A 520 -9.62 -4.79 -1.18
CA SER A 520 -8.32 -4.26 -1.57
C SER A 520 -7.29 -4.13 -0.42
N GLY A 521 -7.68 -4.45 0.81
CA GLY A 521 -6.83 -4.39 2.00
C GLY A 521 -6.79 -3.03 2.69
N HIS A 522 -7.77 -2.15 2.46
CA HIS A 522 -7.75 -0.78 2.97
C HIS A 522 -7.67 -0.70 4.51
N PHE A 523 -8.50 -1.48 5.22
CA PHE A 523 -8.44 -1.59 6.68
C PHE A 523 -7.13 -2.21 7.17
N LEU A 524 -6.73 -3.33 6.54
CA LEU A 524 -5.50 -4.05 6.90
C LEU A 524 -4.26 -3.15 6.80
N LEU A 525 -4.23 -2.30 5.79
CA LEU A 525 -3.12 -1.40 5.54
C LEU A 525 -3.11 -0.21 6.51
N GLY A 526 -4.29 0.35 6.82
CA GLY A 526 -4.43 1.33 7.90
C GLY A 526 -3.97 0.76 9.25
N ALA A 527 -4.39 -0.47 9.57
CA ALA A 527 -3.97 -1.17 10.78
C ALA A 527 -2.46 -1.43 10.80
N ALA A 528 -1.90 -1.90 9.69
CA ALA A 528 -0.47 -2.18 9.57
C ALA A 528 0.37 -0.93 9.83
N ARG A 529 0.00 0.20 9.23
CA ARG A 529 0.69 1.49 9.44
C ARG A 529 0.57 1.98 10.88
N ARG A 530 -0.59 1.78 11.52
CA ARG A 530 -0.82 2.21 12.91
C ARG A 530 0.05 1.43 13.89
N ALA A 531 0.08 0.10 13.76
CA ALA A 531 0.95 -0.76 14.55
C ALA A 531 2.44 -0.49 14.26
N ALA A 532 2.83 -0.34 12.98
CA ALA A 532 4.20 -0.01 12.60
C ALA A 532 4.67 1.32 13.18
N GLY A 533 3.82 2.34 13.17
CA GLY A 533 4.10 3.64 13.79
C GLY A 533 4.33 3.54 15.30
N ARG A 534 3.58 2.69 16.02
CA ARG A 534 3.81 2.42 17.44
C ARG A 534 5.14 1.70 17.68
N ILE A 535 5.42 0.64 16.93
CA ILE A 535 6.69 -0.10 17.02
C ILE A 535 7.88 0.82 16.71
N ALA A 536 7.82 1.60 15.64
CA ALA A 536 8.89 2.54 15.27
C ALA A 536 9.15 3.56 16.38
N LYS A 537 8.09 4.12 16.99
CA LYS A 537 8.21 5.03 18.16
C LYS A 537 8.87 4.37 19.37
N THR A 538 8.63 3.08 19.61
CA THR A 538 9.21 2.37 20.77
C THR A 538 10.69 2.07 20.59
N ARG A 539 11.12 1.76 19.35
CA ARG A 539 12.51 1.40 19.03
C ARG A 539 13.40 2.63 18.90
N GLY A 540 12.84 3.72 18.43
CA GLY A 540 13.58 4.96 18.30
C GLY A 540 13.50 5.80 19.57
N ALA A 541 14.64 6.02 20.22
CA ALA A 541 14.74 6.76 21.48
C ALA A 541 14.49 8.26 21.31
N GLY A 542 13.26 8.68 20.96
CA GLY A 542 12.92 10.09 20.72
C GLY A 542 12.91 10.50 19.25
N GLY A 543 12.69 9.58 18.32
CA GLY A 543 12.66 9.80 16.86
C GLY A 543 12.33 8.48 16.20
N TYR A 544 11.71 8.41 15.03
CA TYR A 544 11.91 7.23 14.19
C TYR A 544 12.26 7.65 12.78
N SER A 545 13.29 7.03 12.20
CA SER A 545 13.68 7.29 10.82
C SER A 545 12.67 6.66 9.85
N ARG A 546 12.72 7.09 8.58
CA ARG A 546 11.96 6.45 7.51
C ARG A 546 12.24 4.95 7.43
N ASP A 547 13.50 4.56 7.58
CA ASP A 547 13.94 3.17 7.52
C ASP A 547 13.40 2.34 8.70
N GLU A 548 13.39 2.91 9.90
CA GLU A 548 12.84 2.25 11.10
C GLU A 548 11.34 1.99 10.97
N TYR A 549 10.60 2.97 10.45
CA TYR A 549 9.18 2.79 10.13
C TYR A 549 8.96 1.76 9.04
N GLN A 550 9.74 1.82 7.96
CA GLN A 550 9.62 0.89 6.84
C GLN A 550 9.88 -0.56 7.28
N HIS A 551 10.90 -0.75 8.13
CA HIS A 551 11.21 -2.04 8.71
C HIS A 551 10.10 -2.55 9.64
N ALA A 552 9.59 -1.68 10.53
CA ALA A 552 8.46 -2.02 11.40
C ALA A 552 7.20 -2.39 10.59
N LEU A 553 6.92 -1.68 9.50
CA LEU A 553 5.80 -1.95 8.62
C LEU A 553 5.93 -3.31 7.92
N ARG A 554 7.15 -3.65 7.47
CA ARG A 554 7.46 -4.98 6.93
C ARG A 554 7.16 -6.08 7.94
N GLU A 555 7.63 -5.93 9.19
CA GLU A 555 7.40 -6.93 10.23
C GLU A 555 5.90 -7.11 10.54
N VAL A 556 5.17 -6.01 10.70
CA VAL A 556 3.72 -6.04 10.96
C VAL A 556 2.97 -6.74 9.83
N VAL A 557 3.25 -6.39 8.58
CA VAL A 557 2.63 -7.03 7.41
C VAL A 557 2.95 -8.53 7.35
N SER A 558 4.16 -8.94 7.73
CA SER A 558 4.58 -10.35 7.70
C SER A 558 4.08 -11.22 8.87
N ARG A 559 3.59 -10.63 9.96
CA ARG A 559 3.29 -11.35 11.21
C ARG A 559 1.88 -11.12 11.75
N CYS A 560 1.37 -9.91 11.61
CA CYS A 560 0.16 -9.48 12.32
C CYS A 560 -1.08 -9.39 11.43
N ILE A 561 -0.90 -9.19 10.12
CA ILE A 561 -2.00 -8.88 9.20
C ILE A 561 -2.58 -10.15 8.59
N TYR A 562 -3.90 -10.32 8.65
CA TYR A 562 -4.63 -11.45 8.07
C TYR A 562 -5.87 -10.96 7.34
N GLY A 563 -6.17 -11.54 6.18
CA GLY A 563 -7.27 -11.12 5.32
C GLY A 563 -7.95 -12.30 4.64
N VAL A 564 -9.27 -12.21 4.50
CA VAL A 564 -10.07 -13.17 3.71
C VAL A 564 -10.91 -12.39 2.71
N ASP A 565 -10.97 -12.86 1.48
CA ASP A 565 -11.93 -12.37 0.50
C ASP A 565 -12.40 -13.48 -0.45
N ARG A 566 -13.68 -13.45 -0.82
CA ARG A 566 -14.28 -14.44 -1.72
C ARG A 566 -13.75 -14.27 -3.15
N ASN A 567 -13.38 -13.05 -3.54
CA ASN A 567 -12.87 -12.72 -4.86
C ASN A 567 -11.34 -12.94 -4.91
N PRO A 568 -10.84 -13.87 -5.75
CA PRO A 568 -9.40 -14.11 -5.87
C PRO A 568 -8.62 -12.86 -6.33
N MET A 569 -9.26 -11.98 -7.10
CA MET A 569 -8.62 -10.73 -7.54
C MET A 569 -8.48 -9.71 -6.41
N ALA A 570 -9.43 -9.65 -5.48
CA ALA A 570 -9.30 -8.81 -4.30
C ALA A 570 -8.14 -9.28 -3.40
N VAL A 571 -7.98 -10.60 -3.25
CA VAL A 571 -6.85 -11.20 -2.52
C VAL A 571 -5.50 -10.81 -3.14
N GLU A 572 -5.35 -10.97 -4.45
CA GLU A 572 -4.10 -10.62 -5.13
C GLU A 572 -3.80 -9.13 -5.04
N LEU A 573 -4.85 -8.32 -5.15
CA LEU A 573 -4.75 -6.88 -4.97
C LEU A 573 -4.30 -6.49 -3.56
N CYS A 574 -4.92 -7.06 -2.54
CA CYS A 574 -4.57 -6.82 -1.15
C CYS A 574 -3.07 -7.12 -0.93
N LYS A 575 -2.56 -8.23 -1.47
CA LYS A 575 -1.13 -8.57 -1.41
C LYS A 575 -0.26 -7.52 -2.11
N VAL A 576 -0.63 -7.06 -3.31
CA VAL A 576 0.11 -6.01 -4.03
C VAL A 576 0.15 -4.71 -3.24
N ALA A 577 -0.98 -4.28 -2.68
CA ALA A 577 -1.04 -3.05 -1.87
C ALA A 577 -0.14 -3.16 -0.63
N LEU A 578 -0.20 -4.29 0.07
CA LEU A 578 0.67 -4.57 1.22
C LEU A 578 2.17 -4.58 0.80
N TRP A 579 2.52 -5.21 -0.31
CA TRP A 579 3.90 -5.24 -0.81
C TRP A 579 4.44 -3.89 -1.24
N ILE A 580 3.65 -3.05 -1.91
CA ILE A 580 4.08 -1.68 -2.29
C ILE A 580 4.42 -0.87 -1.04
N GLU A 581 3.63 -1.05 0.02
CA GLU A 581 3.78 -0.26 1.23
C GLU A 581 4.83 -0.82 2.20
N ALA A 582 5.01 -2.13 2.25
CA ALA A 582 6.00 -2.80 3.09
C ALA A 582 7.35 -3.08 2.39
N LEU A 583 7.56 -2.55 1.18
CA LEU A 583 8.80 -2.75 0.43
C LEU A 583 10.00 -2.13 1.15
N GLU A 584 10.96 -2.97 1.55
CA GLU A 584 12.21 -2.52 2.18
C GLU A 584 13.38 -2.66 1.17
N PRO A 585 14.16 -1.61 0.90
CA PRO A 585 15.24 -1.65 -0.07
C PRO A 585 16.26 -2.76 0.21
N GLY A 586 16.51 -3.59 -0.80
CA GLY A 586 17.46 -4.71 -0.69
C GLY A 586 16.88 -6.02 -0.15
N ARG A 587 15.62 -6.06 0.29
CA ARG A 587 14.95 -7.27 0.78
C ARG A 587 13.92 -7.83 -0.22
N PRO A 588 13.62 -9.14 -0.17
CA PRO A 588 12.57 -9.74 -1.00
C PRO A 588 11.16 -9.29 -0.56
N LEU A 589 10.15 -9.55 -1.39
CA LEU A 589 8.75 -9.42 -0.97
C LEU A 589 8.40 -10.49 0.08
N THR A 590 7.61 -10.11 1.09
CA THR A 590 7.16 -11.02 2.15
C THR A 590 6.20 -12.08 1.61
N PHE A 591 6.19 -13.26 2.23
CA PHE A 591 5.27 -14.34 1.91
C PHE A 591 3.90 -14.10 2.57
N LEU A 592 2.89 -13.83 1.75
CA LEU A 592 1.54 -13.48 2.22
C LEU A 592 0.48 -14.58 2.00
N ASP A 593 0.82 -15.74 1.43
CA ASP A 593 -0.18 -16.76 1.05
C ASP A 593 -0.81 -17.50 2.25
N ASN A 594 -0.18 -17.44 3.43
CA ASN A 594 -0.73 -17.90 4.71
C ASN A 594 -1.37 -16.78 5.55
N HIS A 595 -1.38 -15.54 5.04
CA HIS A 595 -1.95 -14.35 5.70
C HIS A 595 -3.18 -13.84 4.97
N ILE A 596 -3.14 -13.76 3.65
CA ILE A 596 -4.26 -13.30 2.80
C ILE A 596 -4.78 -14.50 1.99
N ARG A 597 -6.01 -14.93 2.28
CA ARG A 597 -6.60 -16.16 1.75
C ARG A 597 -7.86 -15.87 0.93
N CYS A 598 -8.09 -16.69 -0.09
CA CYS A 598 -9.33 -16.64 -0.85
C CYS A 598 -10.34 -17.62 -0.27
N GLY A 599 -11.54 -17.12 0.08
CA GLY A 599 -12.61 -17.91 0.67
C GLY A 599 -13.82 -17.07 1.03
N ASP A 600 -14.97 -17.71 1.18
CA ASP A 600 -16.16 -17.13 1.76
C ASP A 600 -16.08 -17.27 3.28
N SER A 601 -15.85 -16.15 3.97
CA SER A 601 -15.70 -16.12 5.42
C SER A 601 -16.96 -16.53 6.20
N LEU A 602 -18.12 -16.62 5.53
CA LEU A 602 -19.41 -17.04 6.12
C LEU A 602 -19.70 -18.54 5.94
N ILE A 603 -19.02 -19.21 5.00
CA ILE A 603 -19.27 -20.62 4.69
C ILE A 603 -18.06 -21.44 5.12
N GLY A 604 -18.24 -22.34 6.08
CA GLY A 604 -17.16 -23.24 6.47
C GLY A 604 -17.28 -23.75 7.89
N VAL A 605 -16.14 -24.17 8.42
CA VAL A 605 -16.00 -24.58 9.82
C VAL A 605 -15.30 -23.43 10.52
N PHE A 606 -15.98 -22.79 11.46
CA PHE A 606 -15.45 -21.66 12.23
C PHE A 606 -14.61 -22.12 13.42
N ASP A 607 -14.95 -23.29 13.94
CA ASP A 607 -14.34 -23.84 15.12
C ASP A 607 -14.24 -25.35 14.97
N TYR A 608 -13.07 -25.89 15.25
CA TYR A 608 -12.81 -27.32 15.17
C TYR A 608 -13.79 -28.15 16.03
N ARG A 609 -14.31 -27.56 17.13
CA ARG A 609 -15.35 -28.15 17.98
C ARG A 609 -16.65 -28.45 17.23
N MET A 610 -16.91 -27.83 16.07
CA MET A 610 -18.07 -28.15 15.23
C MET A 610 -17.99 -29.59 14.70
N LEU A 611 -16.81 -30.02 14.23
CA LEU A 611 -16.61 -31.41 13.77
C LEU A 611 -16.83 -32.40 14.91
N ARG A 612 -16.37 -32.05 16.13
CA ARG A 612 -16.56 -32.85 17.34
C ARG A 612 -18.04 -33.01 17.72
N LYS A 613 -18.83 -31.95 17.58
CA LYS A 613 -20.28 -31.98 17.85
C LYS A 613 -21.05 -32.78 16.78
N GLY A 614 -20.47 -32.96 15.59
CA GLY A 614 -21.16 -33.58 14.46
C GLY A 614 -22.05 -32.60 13.71
N LEU A 615 -22.73 -33.09 12.67
CA LEU A 615 -23.63 -32.28 11.86
C LEU A 615 -24.89 -31.91 12.64
N PRO A 616 -25.30 -30.64 12.62
CA PRO A 616 -26.52 -30.19 13.25
C PRO A 616 -27.74 -30.61 12.40
N ASP A 617 -28.94 -30.59 12.99
CA ASP A 617 -30.16 -31.10 12.32
C ASP A 617 -30.52 -30.25 11.09
N GLU A 618 -30.17 -28.96 11.13
CA GLU A 618 -30.33 -27.95 10.08
C GLU A 618 -29.63 -28.33 8.76
N ALA A 619 -28.56 -29.14 8.82
CA ALA A 619 -27.88 -29.63 7.62
C ALA A 619 -28.78 -30.49 6.73
N PHE A 620 -29.85 -31.06 7.32
CA PHE A 620 -30.78 -31.96 6.66
C PHE A 620 -32.15 -31.34 6.41
N GLU A 621 -32.32 -30.05 6.66
CA GLU A 621 -33.51 -29.34 6.24
C GLU A 621 -33.62 -29.34 4.70
N PRO A 622 -34.80 -29.64 4.14
CA PRO A 622 -34.96 -29.75 2.69
C PRO A 622 -34.83 -28.37 2.03
N LEU A 623 -33.91 -28.25 1.07
CA LEU A 623 -33.76 -27.07 0.23
C LEU A 623 -34.74 -27.12 -0.96
N THR A 624 -34.81 -26.04 -1.73
CA THR A 624 -35.68 -25.97 -2.91
C THR A 624 -35.40 -27.11 -3.89
N GLY A 625 -36.43 -27.93 -4.10
CA GLY A 625 -36.44 -29.09 -4.98
C GLY A 625 -35.95 -30.39 -4.34
N ASP A 626 -35.54 -30.41 -3.08
CA ASP A 626 -35.26 -31.65 -2.36
C ASP A 626 -36.52 -32.49 -2.13
N ASP A 627 -36.33 -33.81 -1.97
CA ASP A 627 -37.38 -34.71 -1.50
C ASP A 627 -37.42 -34.67 0.03
N LYS A 628 -38.55 -34.18 0.56
CA LYS A 628 -38.76 -34.04 2.01
C LYS A 628 -38.64 -35.36 2.77
N ALA A 629 -39.04 -36.48 2.18
CA ALA A 629 -38.97 -37.79 2.81
C ALA A 629 -37.52 -38.28 2.88
N VAL A 630 -36.75 -38.10 1.80
CA VAL A 630 -35.31 -38.42 1.76
C VAL A 630 -34.54 -37.56 2.76
N ALA A 631 -34.78 -36.25 2.79
CA ALA A 631 -34.16 -35.32 3.74
C ALA A 631 -34.43 -35.73 5.20
N LYS A 632 -35.69 -36.07 5.52
CA LYS A 632 -36.09 -36.54 6.86
C LYS A 632 -35.39 -37.87 7.24
N ALA A 633 -35.21 -38.78 6.28
CA ALA A 633 -34.50 -40.04 6.52
C ALA A 633 -33.02 -39.79 6.86
N TYR A 634 -32.35 -38.91 6.13
CA TYR A 634 -30.99 -38.49 6.46
C TYR A 634 -30.89 -37.82 7.84
N ALA A 635 -31.83 -36.92 8.16
CA ALA A 635 -31.88 -36.27 9.48
C ALA A 635 -31.99 -37.30 10.62
N ALA A 636 -32.83 -38.33 10.46
CA ALA A 636 -32.99 -39.39 11.45
C ALA A 636 -31.71 -40.23 11.61
N ILE A 637 -31.06 -40.59 10.51
CA ILE A 637 -29.77 -41.33 10.54
C ILE A 637 -28.70 -40.51 11.25
N ASN A 638 -28.55 -39.23 10.88
CA ASN A 638 -27.56 -38.34 11.46
C ASN A 638 -27.78 -38.15 12.96
N LYS A 639 -29.04 -37.97 13.38
CA LYS A 639 -29.39 -37.79 14.79
C LYS A 639 -29.03 -39.01 15.64
N GLU A 640 -29.33 -40.22 15.14
CA GLU A 640 -28.94 -41.45 15.84
C GLU A 640 -27.41 -41.58 15.93
N GLN A 641 -26.67 -41.23 14.87
CA GLN A 641 -25.21 -41.24 14.88
C GLN A 641 -24.61 -40.23 15.86
N ARG A 642 -25.18 -39.02 15.94
CA ARG A 642 -24.69 -37.91 16.77
C ARG A 642 -25.06 -38.06 18.25
N ASP A 643 -26.29 -38.49 18.54
CA ASP A 643 -26.88 -38.45 19.89
C ASP A 643 -27.10 -39.86 20.49
N GLY A 644 -26.93 -40.93 19.70
CA GLY A 644 -27.17 -42.31 20.11
C GLY A 644 -26.15 -42.85 21.11
N LYS A 645 -26.43 -44.04 21.66
CA LYS A 645 -25.60 -44.67 22.72
C LYS A 645 -24.15 -44.97 22.28
N THR A 646 -23.92 -45.12 20.98
CA THR A 646 -22.59 -45.29 20.37
C THR A 646 -21.83 -43.98 20.17
N ALA A 647 -22.49 -42.82 20.27
CA ALA A 647 -21.86 -41.51 20.11
C ALA A 647 -20.93 -41.12 21.28
N SER A 648 -21.25 -41.59 22.49
CA SER A 648 -20.64 -41.12 23.75
C SER A 648 -19.18 -41.55 23.98
N GLY A 649 -18.65 -42.50 23.20
CA GLY A 649 -17.29 -43.03 23.37
C GLY A 649 -16.24 -42.49 22.38
N PHE A 650 -16.65 -41.82 21.29
CA PHE A 650 -15.79 -41.68 20.11
C PHE A 650 -14.90 -40.42 20.06
N LEU A 651 -15.14 -39.36 20.85
CA LEU A 651 -14.61 -38.02 20.53
C LEU A 651 -14.28 -37.06 21.70
N ASN A 652 -14.24 -37.51 22.96
CA ASN A 652 -13.94 -36.60 24.08
C ASN A 652 -12.56 -35.91 24.00
N GLU A 653 -11.66 -36.37 23.11
CA GLU A 653 -10.29 -35.85 22.95
C GLU A 653 -9.98 -35.23 21.57
N LEU A 654 -10.97 -35.05 20.68
CA LEU A 654 -10.69 -34.49 19.35
C LEU A 654 -10.23 -33.02 19.46
N ARG A 655 -8.93 -32.79 19.30
CA ARG A 655 -8.26 -31.47 19.26
C ARG A 655 -7.65 -31.22 17.89
N MET A 656 -7.35 -29.96 17.59
CA MET A 656 -6.53 -29.64 16.43
C MET A 656 -5.21 -30.40 16.54
N PRO A 657 -4.77 -31.13 15.49
CA PRO A 657 -3.51 -31.84 15.53
C PRO A 657 -2.35 -30.88 15.77
N ALA A 658 -1.48 -31.20 16.72
CA ALA A 658 -0.30 -30.41 17.05
C ALA A 658 0.61 -30.19 15.83
N GLU A 659 0.62 -31.12 14.88
CA GLU A 659 1.32 -30.98 13.61
C GLU A 659 0.89 -29.72 12.84
N ILE A 660 -0.40 -29.39 12.83
CA ILE A 660 -0.94 -28.23 12.11
C ILE A 660 -0.66 -26.94 12.88
N THR A 661 -0.94 -26.91 14.18
CA THR A 661 -0.73 -25.71 15.01
C THR A 661 0.75 -25.36 15.15
N SER A 662 1.60 -26.33 15.53
CA SER A 662 3.04 -26.12 15.62
C SER A 662 3.68 -25.85 14.25
N GLY A 663 3.15 -26.46 13.18
CA GLY A 663 3.58 -26.15 11.81
C GLY A 663 3.30 -24.69 11.44
N ALA A 664 2.14 -24.17 11.84
CA ALA A 664 1.75 -22.79 11.60
C ALA A 664 2.52 -21.77 12.46
N GLU A 665 2.71 -22.06 13.74
CA GLU A 665 3.56 -21.25 14.64
C GLU A 665 5.00 -21.18 14.10
N LYS A 666 5.53 -22.31 13.61
CA LYS A 666 6.85 -22.34 12.99
C LYS A 666 6.92 -21.42 11.78
N LEU A 667 5.91 -21.42 10.89
CA LEU A 667 5.87 -20.54 9.71
C LEU A 667 5.97 -19.06 10.09
N LEU A 668 5.32 -18.63 11.17
CA LEU A 668 5.37 -17.23 11.64
C LEU A 668 6.77 -16.80 12.09
N THR A 669 7.58 -17.74 12.57
CA THR A 669 8.95 -17.48 13.06
C THR A 669 10.04 -17.64 12.00
N MET A 670 9.71 -18.12 10.81
CA MET A 670 10.69 -18.29 9.73
C MET A 670 11.17 -16.92 9.21
N PRO A 671 12.48 -16.75 8.95
CA PRO A 671 13.03 -15.51 8.40
C PRO A 671 12.57 -15.30 6.95
N GLU A 672 12.67 -14.06 6.47
CA GLU A 672 12.26 -13.63 5.12
C GLU A 672 13.17 -12.51 4.59
N ASP A 673 14.44 -12.56 4.95
CA ASP A 673 15.42 -11.50 4.64
C ASP A 673 16.12 -11.76 3.30
N THR A 674 16.11 -13.01 2.86
CA THR A 674 16.61 -13.46 1.56
C THR A 674 15.55 -14.20 0.76
N LEU A 675 15.71 -14.26 -0.56
CA LEU A 675 14.77 -14.99 -1.43
C LEU A 675 14.71 -16.48 -1.07
N ASP A 676 15.85 -17.08 -0.69
CA ASP A 676 15.92 -18.50 -0.30
C ASP A 676 15.11 -18.79 0.97
N GLU A 677 15.10 -17.86 1.92
CA GLU A 677 14.28 -17.96 3.13
C GLU A 677 12.78 -17.83 2.83
N VAL A 678 12.40 -16.88 1.97
CA VAL A 678 11.01 -16.75 1.49
C VAL A 678 10.55 -18.02 0.78
N GLU A 679 11.40 -18.61 -0.07
CA GLU A 679 11.10 -19.87 -0.76
C GLU A 679 11.06 -21.06 0.21
N ALA A 680 11.91 -21.07 1.25
CA ALA A 680 11.84 -22.06 2.31
C ALA A 680 10.51 -21.98 3.08
N LYS A 681 10.03 -20.76 3.39
CA LYS A 681 8.73 -20.53 4.03
C LYS A 681 7.58 -20.98 3.13
N ARG A 682 7.62 -20.66 1.82
CA ARG A 682 6.66 -21.15 0.82
C ARG A 682 6.62 -22.69 0.76
N LYS A 683 7.78 -23.35 0.71
CA LYS A 683 7.89 -24.81 0.69
C LYS A 683 7.36 -25.44 1.99
N ALA A 684 7.65 -24.84 3.14
CA ALA A 684 7.14 -25.29 4.43
C ALA A 684 5.60 -25.18 4.49
N PHE A 685 5.04 -24.05 4.02
CA PHE A 685 3.59 -23.87 3.93
C PHE A 685 2.95 -24.89 2.98
N LYS A 686 3.52 -25.08 1.78
CA LYS A 686 3.04 -26.09 0.83
C LYS A 686 3.05 -27.49 1.44
N ARG A 687 4.10 -27.85 2.18
CA ARG A 687 4.20 -29.14 2.89
C ARG A 687 3.11 -29.29 3.95
N LEU A 688 2.85 -28.23 4.71
CA LEU A 688 1.79 -28.21 5.73
C LEU A 688 0.42 -28.51 5.11
N ILE A 689 0.04 -27.79 4.05
CA ILE A 689 -1.26 -27.94 3.39
C ILE A 689 -1.34 -29.15 2.44
N SER A 690 -0.22 -29.80 2.15
CA SER A 690 -0.20 -31.05 1.38
C SER A 690 -0.09 -32.30 2.27
N GLY A 691 0.00 -32.12 3.58
CA GLY A 691 0.13 -33.21 4.54
C GLY A 691 -1.14 -34.05 4.64
N GLN A 692 -0.98 -35.35 4.89
CA GLN A 692 -2.11 -36.27 5.00
C GLN A 692 -3.08 -35.86 6.12
N THR A 693 -2.55 -35.41 7.26
CA THR A 693 -3.33 -34.91 8.40
C THR A 693 -4.20 -33.71 7.99
N TRP A 694 -3.61 -32.75 7.28
CA TRP A 694 -4.32 -31.57 6.80
C TRP A 694 -5.42 -31.95 5.79
N TRP A 695 -5.11 -32.81 4.81
CA TRP A 695 -6.09 -33.26 3.81
C TRP A 695 -7.27 -34.02 4.41
N ARG A 696 -7.04 -34.87 5.42
CA ARG A 696 -8.12 -35.56 6.15
C ARG A 696 -9.04 -34.54 6.82
N LEU A 697 -8.47 -33.55 7.50
CA LEU A 697 -9.27 -32.53 8.17
C LEU A 697 -10.00 -31.61 7.19
N LYS A 698 -9.33 -31.19 6.11
CA LYS A 698 -9.99 -30.42 5.04
C LYS A 698 -11.17 -31.21 4.48
N SER A 699 -10.97 -32.50 4.17
CA SER A 699 -12.05 -33.36 3.66
C SER A 699 -13.22 -33.48 4.65
N ALA A 700 -12.94 -33.60 5.96
CA ALA A 700 -13.98 -33.63 6.99
C ALA A 700 -14.74 -32.29 7.08
N CYS A 701 -14.03 -31.17 6.96
CA CYS A 701 -14.63 -29.83 6.90
C CYS A 701 -15.44 -29.61 5.62
N ASP A 702 -14.97 -30.07 4.47
CA ASP A 702 -15.67 -30.02 3.19
C ASP A 702 -16.96 -30.86 3.27
N MET A 703 -16.90 -32.06 3.85
CA MET A 703 -18.07 -32.91 4.12
C MET A 703 -19.08 -32.23 5.04
N TYR A 704 -18.60 -31.48 6.05
CA TYR A 704 -19.47 -30.71 6.92
C TYR A 704 -20.30 -29.70 6.13
N VAL A 705 -19.66 -28.92 5.25
CA VAL A 705 -20.34 -27.95 4.38
C VAL A 705 -21.22 -28.65 3.36
N ALA A 706 -20.73 -29.73 2.75
CA ALA A 706 -21.43 -30.45 1.71
C ALA A 706 -22.75 -31.06 2.20
N ALA A 707 -22.87 -31.45 3.48
CA ALA A 707 -24.14 -31.94 4.02
C ALA A 707 -25.28 -30.93 3.87
N PHE A 708 -25.00 -29.63 4.12
CA PHE A 708 -25.99 -28.56 3.93
C PHE A 708 -26.38 -28.37 2.47
N LEU A 709 -25.40 -28.46 1.56
CA LEU A 709 -25.56 -28.06 0.16
C LEU A 709 -25.92 -29.21 -0.78
N SER A 710 -25.71 -30.46 -0.37
CA SER A 710 -25.96 -31.64 -1.21
C SER A 710 -27.46 -31.80 -1.45
N PRO A 711 -27.90 -32.02 -2.71
CA PRO A 711 -29.29 -32.32 -3.02
C PRO A 711 -29.75 -33.61 -2.33
N LYS A 712 -30.88 -33.55 -1.63
CA LYS A 712 -31.46 -34.68 -0.88
C LYS A 712 -32.57 -35.32 -1.71
N ARG A 713 -32.18 -36.03 -2.78
CA ARG A 713 -33.08 -36.65 -3.77
C ARG A 713 -32.64 -38.08 -4.10
N GLY A 714 -33.54 -38.87 -4.68
CA GLY A 714 -33.24 -40.22 -5.16
C GLY A 714 -33.63 -41.32 -4.17
N GLU A 715 -32.80 -42.35 -4.07
CA GLU A 715 -33.07 -43.51 -3.22
C GLU A 715 -33.04 -43.16 -1.72
N MET A 716 -33.85 -43.89 -0.94
CA MET A 716 -33.86 -43.74 0.52
C MET A 716 -32.51 -44.17 1.12
N PRO A 717 -31.93 -43.37 2.05
CA PRO A 717 -30.65 -43.70 2.64
C PRO A 717 -30.75 -44.96 3.54
N ASP A 718 -29.83 -45.89 3.34
CA ASP A 718 -29.68 -47.08 4.18
C ASP A 718 -28.66 -46.80 5.31
N PRO A 719 -29.07 -46.79 6.60
CA PRO A 719 -28.17 -46.56 7.72
C PRO A 719 -26.97 -47.52 7.77
N ARG A 720 -27.10 -48.74 7.23
CA ARG A 720 -26.02 -49.75 7.21
C ARG A 720 -24.89 -49.39 6.24
N LYS A 721 -25.12 -48.41 5.36
CA LYS A 721 -24.20 -47.96 4.30
C LYS A 721 -23.70 -46.53 4.56
N ALA A 722 -23.70 -46.08 5.81
CA ALA A 722 -23.36 -44.71 6.22
C ALA A 722 -22.10 -44.12 5.56
N ALA A 723 -21.00 -44.90 5.46
CA ALA A 723 -19.73 -44.46 4.84
C ALA A 723 -19.76 -44.31 3.30
N SER A 724 -20.89 -44.66 2.67
CA SER A 724 -21.10 -44.60 1.22
C SER A 724 -22.33 -43.79 0.82
N LEU A 725 -23.00 -43.17 1.79
CA LEU A 725 -24.16 -42.32 1.52
C LEU A 725 -23.75 -41.10 0.67
N PRO A 726 -24.53 -40.75 -0.37
CA PRO A 726 -24.25 -39.57 -1.19
C PRO A 726 -24.21 -38.25 -0.42
N VAL A 727 -25.06 -38.09 0.60
CA VAL A 727 -25.04 -36.92 1.48
C VAL A 727 -24.21 -37.26 2.73
N PRO A 728 -23.16 -36.49 3.04
CA PRO A 728 -22.34 -36.74 4.23
C PRO A 728 -23.16 -36.70 5.53
N THR A 729 -22.79 -37.56 6.48
CA THR A 729 -23.41 -37.66 7.81
C THR A 729 -22.34 -37.51 8.90
N THR A 730 -22.76 -37.35 10.16
CA THR A 730 -21.84 -37.20 11.29
C THR A 730 -20.81 -38.33 11.36
N GLU A 731 -21.23 -39.58 11.13
CA GLU A 731 -20.31 -40.71 11.10
C GLU A 731 -19.26 -40.60 9.99
N ALA A 732 -19.63 -40.10 8.80
CA ALA A 732 -18.70 -39.92 7.69
C ALA A 732 -17.60 -38.90 8.04
N ILE A 733 -17.97 -37.79 8.69
CA ILE A 733 -17.01 -36.78 9.17
C ILE A 733 -16.07 -37.40 10.19
N TRP A 734 -16.60 -38.08 11.22
CA TRP A 734 -15.81 -38.65 12.29
C TRP A 734 -14.84 -39.74 11.80
N ARG A 735 -15.30 -40.62 10.90
CA ARG A 735 -14.44 -41.61 10.23
C ARG A 735 -13.31 -40.93 9.46
N THR A 736 -13.62 -39.88 8.69
CA THR A 736 -12.62 -39.15 7.89
C THR A 736 -11.53 -38.53 8.78
N VAL A 737 -11.93 -37.90 9.89
CA VAL A 737 -10.98 -37.33 10.86
C VAL A 737 -10.05 -38.39 11.45
N GLN A 738 -10.56 -39.59 11.73
CA GLN A 738 -9.78 -40.72 12.26
C GLN A 738 -8.94 -41.43 11.19
N GLY A 739 -9.05 -41.04 9.92
CA GLY A 739 -8.36 -41.70 8.80
C GLY A 739 -9.01 -43.02 8.38
N GLY A 740 -10.29 -43.22 8.70
CA GLY A 740 -11.08 -44.32 8.16
C GLY A 740 -11.54 -44.05 6.73
N ASP A 741 -11.85 -45.12 5.99
CA ASP A 741 -12.23 -45.04 4.59
C ASP A 741 -13.67 -44.53 4.38
N ILE A 742 -13.81 -43.59 3.45
CA ILE A 742 -15.08 -43.12 2.88
C ILE A 742 -15.04 -43.40 1.37
N ARG A 743 -16.21 -43.62 0.76
CA ARG A 743 -16.31 -43.82 -0.69
C ARG A 743 -15.75 -42.59 -1.43
N GLY A 744 -14.78 -42.81 -2.32
CA GLY A 744 -14.00 -41.72 -2.92
C GLY A 744 -14.81 -40.73 -3.77
N ASP A 745 -15.91 -41.17 -4.38
CA ASP A 745 -16.86 -40.31 -5.11
C ASP A 745 -17.61 -39.34 -4.18
N VAL A 746 -17.99 -39.79 -2.97
CA VAL A 746 -18.64 -38.94 -1.95
C VAL A 746 -17.67 -37.88 -1.44
N GLN A 747 -16.43 -38.28 -1.16
CA GLN A 747 -15.38 -37.34 -0.77
C GLN A 747 -15.09 -36.32 -1.87
N ALA A 748 -14.94 -36.77 -3.12
CA ALA A 748 -14.71 -35.88 -4.26
C ALA A 748 -15.88 -34.91 -4.49
N ALA A 749 -17.12 -35.38 -4.38
CA ALA A 749 -18.31 -34.54 -4.50
C ALA A 749 -18.39 -33.49 -3.38
N ALA A 750 -18.03 -33.86 -2.15
CA ALA A 750 -17.99 -32.92 -1.03
C ALA A 750 -16.93 -31.83 -1.23
N ILE A 751 -15.73 -32.20 -1.68
CA ILE A 751 -14.64 -31.26 -2.00
C ILE A 751 -15.08 -30.30 -3.11
N ASP A 752 -15.59 -30.82 -4.23
CA ASP A 752 -16.04 -29.99 -5.35
C ASP A 752 -17.16 -29.03 -4.95
N LEU A 753 -18.11 -29.47 -4.12
CA LEU A 753 -19.19 -28.62 -3.63
C LEU A 753 -18.69 -27.51 -2.68
N ALA A 754 -17.76 -27.84 -1.78
CA ALA A 754 -17.12 -26.87 -0.89
C ALA A 754 -16.29 -25.84 -1.69
N GLU A 755 -15.50 -26.30 -2.67
CA GLU A 755 -14.67 -25.44 -3.52
C GLU A 755 -15.48 -24.50 -4.41
N ARG A 756 -16.57 -24.99 -5.03
CA ARG A 756 -17.50 -24.16 -5.82
C ARG A 756 -18.13 -23.04 -4.99
N ASN A 757 -18.36 -23.30 -3.71
CA ASN A 757 -18.90 -22.31 -2.77
C ASN A 757 -17.82 -21.50 -2.05
N ARG A 758 -16.53 -21.78 -2.34
CA ARG A 758 -15.36 -21.17 -1.72
C ARG A 758 -15.36 -21.30 -0.19
N ALA A 759 -15.76 -22.46 0.34
CA ALA A 759 -15.80 -22.68 1.78
C ALA A 759 -14.45 -22.35 2.44
N PHE A 760 -14.48 -21.55 3.50
CA PHE A 760 -13.32 -21.13 4.27
C PHE A 760 -13.35 -21.77 5.66
N HIS A 761 -12.45 -22.73 5.89
CA HIS A 761 -12.38 -23.44 7.17
C HIS A 761 -11.39 -22.75 8.11
N TRP A 762 -11.86 -21.74 8.85
CA TRP A 762 -11.06 -20.87 9.71
C TRP A 762 -9.93 -21.57 10.50
N PRO A 763 -10.16 -22.68 11.22
CA PRO A 763 -9.11 -23.35 11.99
C PRO A 763 -8.02 -24.04 11.15
N LEU A 764 -8.29 -24.36 9.87
CA LEU A 764 -7.32 -24.96 8.94
C LEU A 764 -6.59 -23.92 8.10
N GLU A 765 -7.28 -22.82 7.82
CA GLU A 765 -6.81 -21.74 6.97
C GLU A 765 -5.93 -20.76 7.76
N PHE A 766 -6.33 -20.45 9.00
CA PHE A 766 -5.55 -19.64 9.97
C PHE A 766 -5.30 -20.38 11.29
N PRO A 767 -4.61 -21.53 11.26
CA PRO A 767 -4.38 -22.36 12.44
C PRO A 767 -3.65 -21.63 13.57
N ALA A 768 -2.66 -20.76 13.26
CA ALA A 768 -1.94 -20.01 14.30
C ALA A 768 -2.79 -18.94 15.00
N VAL A 769 -3.87 -18.49 14.37
CA VAL A 769 -4.78 -17.48 14.92
C VAL A 769 -5.92 -18.12 15.72
N MET A 770 -6.29 -19.34 15.34
CA MET A 770 -7.44 -20.09 15.89
C MET A 770 -7.04 -21.20 16.90
N ALA A 771 -5.74 -21.38 17.16
CA ALA A 771 -5.18 -22.43 18.02
C ALA A 771 -5.56 -22.29 19.51
#